data_AF-A0A1Q4F0J8-F1
#
_entry.id   AF-A0A1Q4F0J8-F1
#
_cell.length_a   1.000
_cell.length_b   1.000
_cell.length_c   1.000
_cell.angle_alpha   90.00
_cell.angle_beta   90.00
_cell.angle_gamma   90.00
#
_symmetry.space_group_name_H-M   'P 1'
#
loop_
_entity.id
_entity.type
_entity.pdbx_description
1 polymer ?
#
loop_
_entity_poly.entity_id
_entity_poly.type
_entity_poly.pdbx_seq_one_letter_code
_entity_poly.pdbx_strand_id
1 'polypeptide(L)'
;MPAIFNPQFPLRKLSTFFLIGLSLSIGWGIRGNFGHEYGAAFAGSLAAIAVAVLSGRADWRNKVHYFALFGAIGWGFGASMSYMQVIAYTQSGHALSQWYGFVCLFIIGFLWAAIGGIGTALPAAMDRERIVKLFVPLLFVLGARIVLGIIEDPVARWMEAGIHFDQTASRHKNPLYWFDAYYLPAFSALVGIGLYDLWQRRGEKNLRLLPLFLIIGSLAGFLIQLLMKKAGIEESFAASLTYLQGDPSYINPDTGLPAYEATNLLNNWPQWFGDYPQHVGWVAGGILGATVYFFRYGKFKNGASLIVYMATGWLIAFLAFPVLGSKLFTSYGGIRMTPPRSDDWAGILGLFIGAMIWLWKNNLRAVAMAAVVCGTIGGLGFSGVQWIKTMLMSFGNPDILTNKGMLPGSAQFIAITTRWAEWQAQNWHSFLEQTYGFVNGIAIAVAMALLASRIKNENVNSNENKIVLSGRWTRALATLSILFGLTYFNIVKNVEEWSNQLDPAVWKEKIMQPDGTETTIPAQWDLPYLGRLPGLDFLHLSPEGWFTLTWILLVIAMVFIVRKHFRTPVALIPSGDTGKGQLIFLLLLWIMTIANFERALVGWHPARMLTEWVIFVNAILATALILILPSENVSPVPVVEENYKPLLRKRLGIMVASMLIAGTLFTFTNRWIYRYPKYNQLDLKRKNIHTRFGPEADWRAKPNLKNAEHK
;
A
#
# COMPACT_ATOMS: atom_id res chain seq x y z
N MET A 1 2.09 -32.32 2.60
CA MET A 1 2.81 -31.55 3.64
C MET A 1 4.28 -31.98 3.86
N PRO A 2 4.69 -33.28 3.84
CA PRO A 2 6.07 -33.64 4.20
C PRO A 2 7.17 -33.16 3.23
N ALA A 3 6.84 -32.81 1.97
CA ALA A 3 7.82 -32.29 1.02
C ALA A 3 8.24 -30.83 1.27
N ILE A 4 7.47 -30.04 2.04
CA ILE A 4 7.73 -28.60 2.27
C ILE A 4 8.77 -28.40 3.38
N PHE A 5 8.84 -29.30 4.36
CA PHE A 5 9.80 -29.27 5.47
C PHE A 5 10.84 -30.37 5.25
N ASN A 6 11.89 -30.04 4.48
CA ASN A 6 13.04 -30.94 4.33
C ASN A 6 14.27 -30.22 4.93
N PRO A 7 14.87 -30.75 6.02
CA PRO A 7 15.97 -30.09 6.74
C PRO A 7 17.25 -29.94 5.90
N GLN A 8 17.37 -30.68 4.79
CA GLN A 8 18.47 -30.53 3.83
C GLN A 8 18.41 -29.21 3.05
N PHE A 9 17.25 -28.52 3.04
CA PHE A 9 17.07 -27.23 2.37
C PHE A 9 16.98 -26.10 3.40
N PRO A 10 17.93 -25.14 3.41
CA PRO A 10 17.95 -24.05 4.39
C PRO A 10 16.63 -23.27 4.47
N LEU A 11 16.02 -22.92 3.33
CA LEU A 11 14.73 -22.22 3.29
C LEU A 11 13.54 -23.03 3.78
N ARG A 12 13.65 -24.35 3.91
CA ARG A 12 12.58 -25.24 4.36
C ARG A 12 12.66 -25.55 5.86
N LYS A 13 13.62 -24.96 6.57
CA LYS A 13 13.74 -25.09 8.03
C LYS A 13 12.65 -24.28 8.73
N LEU A 14 12.10 -24.83 9.81
CA LEU A 14 11.09 -24.15 10.64
C LEU A 14 11.63 -22.84 11.23
N SER A 15 12.90 -22.81 11.62
CA SER A 15 13.57 -21.59 12.12
C SER A 15 13.63 -20.47 11.07
N THR A 16 13.80 -20.83 9.80
CA THR A 16 13.77 -19.86 8.69
C THR A 16 12.37 -19.31 8.45
N PHE A 17 11.36 -20.19 8.43
CA PHE A 17 9.96 -19.76 8.36
C PHE A 17 9.61 -18.82 9.52
N PHE A 18 10.05 -19.17 10.73
CA PHE A 18 9.82 -18.37 11.92
C PHE A 18 10.48 -16.99 11.80
N LEU A 19 11.77 -16.89 11.41
CA LEU A 19 12.42 -15.58 11.26
C LEU A 19 11.78 -14.72 10.16
N ILE A 20 11.41 -15.29 9.02
CA ILE A 20 10.75 -14.54 7.94
C ILE A 20 9.36 -14.07 8.40
N GLY A 21 8.60 -14.96 9.08
CA GLY A 21 7.36 -14.64 9.78
C GLY A 21 7.53 -13.47 10.74
N LEU A 22 8.49 -13.57 11.65
CA LEU A 22 8.80 -12.57 12.66
C LEU A 22 9.18 -11.23 12.04
N SER A 23 9.98 -11.25 10.95
CA SER A 23 10.41 -10.05 10.23
C SER A 23 9.22 -9.27 9.66
N LEU A 24 8.25 -9.95 9.04
CA LEU A 24 7.02 -9.29 8.61
C LEU A 24 6.10 -8.94 9.77
N SER A 25 6.02 -9.74 10.82
CA SER A 25 5.21 -9.43 12.02
C SER A 25 5.64 -8.12 12.66
N ILE A 26 6.95 -7.90 12.85
CA ILE A 26 7.52 -6.66 13.37
C ILE A 26 7.13 -5.50 12.46
N GLY A 27 7.43 -5.61 11.16
CA GLY A 27 7.17 -4.53 10.22
C GLY A 27 5.69 -4.20 10.05
N TRP A 28 4.80 -5.18 10.11
CA TRP A 28 3.37 -4.96 10.04
C TRP A 28 2.80 -4.36 11.33
N GLY A 29 3.36 -4.72 12.49
CA GLY A 29 3.04 -4.07 13.76
C GLY A 29 3.44 -2.60 13.77
N ILE A 30 4.66 -2.28 13.30
CA ILE A 30 5.13 -0.90 13.13
C ILE A 30 4.27 -0.15 12.11
N ARG A 31 3.92 -0.76 10.97
CA ARG A 31 2.99 -0.17 10.00
C ARG A 31 1.68 0.28 10.65
N GLY A 32 1.16 -0.46 11.63
CA GLY A 32 -0.03 -0.06 12.39
C GLY A 32 0.05 1.32 13.05
N ASN A 33 1.24 1.69 13.51
CA ASN A 33 1.50 2.97 14.18
C ASN A 33 1.77 4.12 13.19
N PHE A 34 2.43 3.83 12.07
CA PHE A 34 2.80 4.85 11.07
C PHE A 34 1.78 5.01 9.94
N GLY A 35 0.92 4.01 9.74
CA GLY A 35 -0.02 3.88 8.63
C GLY A 35 0.66 3.74 7.24
N HIS A 36 -0.17 3.43 6.23
CA HIS A 36 0.15 3.59 4.80
C HIS A 36 1.19 2.60 4.21
N GLU A 37 1.55 2.84 2.95
CA GLU A 37 2.44 2.04 2.10
C GLU A 37 3.89 1.95 2.63
N TYR A 38 4.42 3.01 3.24
CA TYR A 38 5.81 3.06 3.69
C TYR A 38 6.09 2.12 4.86
N GLY A 39 5.13 1.93 5.78
CA GLY A 39 5.28 0.98 6.88
C GLY A 39 5.29 -0.47 6.38
N ALA A 40 4.44 -0.77 5.39
CA ALA A 40 4.42 -2.10 4.76
C ALA A 40 5.68 -2.37 3.92
N ALA A 41 6.24 -1.34 3.29
CA ALA A 41 7.51 -1.41 2.58
C ALA A 41 8.68 -1.78 3.52
N PHE A 42 8.71 -1.25 4.75
CA PHE A 42 9.68 -1.68 5.77
C PHE A 42 9.55 -3.18 6.09
N ALA A 43 8.34 -3.66 6.34
CA ALA A 43 8.09 -5.08 6.57
C ALA A 43 8.64 -5.92 5.41
N GLY A 44 8.20 -5.60 4.18
CA GLY A 44 8.62 -6.29 2.97
C GLY A 44 10.14 -6.35 2.77
N SER A 45 10.83 -5.25 3.08
CA SER A 45 12.28 -5.17 3.03
C SER A 45 12.96 -6.14 4.00
N LEU A 46 12.58 -6.12 5.29
CA LEU A 46 13.16 -6.99 6.31
C LEU A 46 12.98 -8.48 5.96
N ALA A 47 11.76 -8.87 5.59
CA ALA A 47 11.48 -10.25 5.25
C ALA A 47 12.21 -10.71 3.99
N ALA A 48 12.33 -9.85 2.97
CA ALA A 48 13.07 -10.18 1.75
C ALA A 48 14.58 -10.32 2.00
N ILE A 49 15.15 -9.50 2.90
CA ILE A 49 16.55 -9.67 3.36
C ILE A 49 16.71 -11.01 4.08
N ALA A 50 15.82 -11.34 5.01
CA ALA A 50 15.85 -12.62 5.73
C ALA A 50 15.78 -13.82 4.77
N VAL A 51 14.91 -13.76 3.75
CA VAL A 51 14.85 -14.75 2.67
C VAL A 51 16.19 -14.89 1.96
N ALA A 52 16.80 -13.79 1.51
CA ALA A 52 18.05 -13.83 0.77
C ALA A 52 19.20 -14.40 1.61
N VAL A 53 19.33 -13.96 2.87
CA VAL A 53 20.39 -14.38 3.79
C VAL A 53 20.24 -15.86 4.18
N LEU A 54 19.03 -16.30 4.52
CA LEU A 54 18.74 -17.69 4.91
C LEU A 54 18.55 -18.65 3.74
N SER A 55 18.70 -18.16 2.50
CA SER A 55 18.44 -18.95 1.29
C SER A 55 19.29 -20.20 1.14
N GLY A 56 20.52 -20.16 1.65
CA GLY A 56 21.58 -21.11 1.27
C GLY A 56 22.07 -20.92 -0.18
N ARG A 57 21.65 -19.84 -0.85
CA ARG A 57 21.93 -19.55 -2.26
C ARG A 57 22.84 -18.34 -2.39
N ALA A 58 24.07 -18.57 -2.86
CA ALA A 58 25.06 -17.50 -3.05
C ALA A 58 24.60 -16.45 -4.09
N ASP A 59 23.88 -16.88 -5.13
CA ASP A 59 23.31 -16.00 -6.15
C ASP A 59 22.20 -15.08 -5.59
N TRP A 60 21.48 -15.51 -4.55
CA TRP A 60 20.47 -14.67 -3.89
C TRP A 60 21.09 -13.74 -2.86
N ARG A 61 22.04 -14.23 -2.06
CA ARG A 61 22.80 -13.40 -1.09
C ARG A 61 23.50 -12.24 -1.78
N ASN A 62 24.11 -12.48 -2.95
CA ASN A 62 24.79 -11.43 -3.70
C ASN A 62 23.84 -10.36 -4.29
N LYS A 63 22.52 -10.60 -4.24
CA LYS A 63 21.44 -9.69 -4.65
C LYS A 63 20.67 -9.13 -3.43
N VAL A 64 21.14 -9.29 -2.19
CA VAL A 64 20.38 -8.93 -0.97
C VAL A 64 19.86 -7.50 -0.95
N HIS A 65 20.61 -6.53 -1.48
CA HIS A 65 20.17 -5.14 -1.63
C HIS A 65 18.98 -4.98 -2.61
N TYR A 66 18.92 -5.81 -3.65
CA TYR A 66 17.77 -5.84 -4.56
C TYR A 66 16.57 -6.56 -3.91
N PHE A 67 16.80 -7.63 -3.13
CA PHE A 67 15.74 -8.24 -2.32
C PHE A 67 15.12 -7.22 -1.37
N ALA A 68 15.95 -6.43 -0.67
CA ALA A 68 15.48 -5.35 0.20
C ALA A 68 14.60 -4.34 -0.56
N LEU A 69 15.12 -3.80 -1.68
CA LEU A 69 14.41 -2.77 -2.45
C LEU A 69 13.10 -3.28 -3.08
N PHE A 70 13.14 -4.39 -3.81
CA PHE A 70 11.95 -4.91 -4.50
C PHE A 70 10.95 -5.53 -3.52
N GLY A 71 11.42 -6.10 -2.40
CA GLY A 71 10.57 -6.48 -1.27
C GLY A 71 9.82 -5.26 -0.71
N ALA A 72 10.51 -4.15 -0.49
CA ALA A 72 9.89 -2.92 -0.02
C ALA A 72 8.84 -2.39 -1.01
N ILE A 73 9.20 -2.29 -2.30
CA ILE A 73 8.29 -1.80 -3.35
C ILE A 73 7.04 -2.69 -3.45
N GLY A 74 7.20 -4.02 -3.47
CA GLY A 74 6.08 -4.95 -3.63
C GLY A 74 5.07 -4.88 -2.49
N TRP A 75 5.56 -4.87 -1.24
CA TRP A 75 4.68 -4.79 -0.07
C TRP A 75 4.10 -3.38 0.14
N GLY A 76 4.85 -2.33 -0.25
CA GLY A 76 4.37 -0.95 -0.25
C GLY A 76 3.18 -0.75 -1.20
N PHE A 77 3.31 -1.18 -2.47
CA PHE A 77 2.21 -1.07 -3.44
C PHE A 77 0.94 -1.81 -3.00
N GLY A 78 1.09 -2.98 -2.39
CA GLY A 78 -0.06 -3.68 -1.84
C GLY A 78 -0.81 -2.79 -0.85
N ALA A 79 -0.11 -2.24 0.14
CA ALA A 79 -0.68 -1.65 1.35
C ALA A 79 -1.44 -0.32 1.19
N SER A 80 -1.68 0.16 -0.04
CA SER A 80 -2.51 1.36 -0.31
C SER A 80 -4.01 1.14 -0.15
N MET A 81 -4.48 -0.10 -0.14
CA MET A 81 -5.92 -0.41 -0.01
C MET A 81 -6.46 -0.13 1.40
N SER A 82 -7.58 0.59 1.48
CA SER A 82 -8.34 0.77 2.72
C SER A 82 -9.07 -0.52 3.12
N TYR A 83 -9.16 -0.79 4.43
CA TYR A 83 -9.70 -2.08 4.92
C TYR A 83 -10.46 -2.01 6.24
N MET A 84 -10.37 -0.91 7.02
CA MET A 84 -11.09 -0.75 8.29
C MET A 84 -12.60 -0.93 8.13
N GLN A 85 -13.19 -0.35 7.08
CA GLN A 85 -14.61 -0.49 6.77
C GLN A 85 -15.00 -1.96 6.57
N VAL A 86 -14.14 -2.71 5.86
CA VAL A 86 -14.36 -4.12 5.55
C VAL A 86 -14.29 -4.99 6.80
N ILE A 87 -13.35 -4.69 7.70
CA ILE A 87 -13.29 -5.29 9.05
C ILE A 87 -14.59 -5.04 9.80
N ALA A 88 -15.09 -3.80 9.79
CA ALA A 88 -16.31 -3.46 10.49
C ALA A 88 -17.54 -4.19 9.92
N TYR A 89 -17.60 -4.41 8.61
CA TYR A 89 -18.66 -5.22 7.99
C TYR A 89 -18.73 -6.65 8.57
N THR A 90 -17.59 -7.26 8.92
CA THR A 90 -17.58 -8.61 9.52
C THR A 90 -18.20 -8.65 10.92
N GLN A 91 -18.32 -7.50 11.59
CA GLN A 91 -18.85 -7.35 12.94
C GLN A 91 -20.29 -6.80 12.96
N SER A 92 -20.86 -6.50 11.78
CA SER A 92 -22.11 -5.74 11.63
C SER A 92 -23.40 -6.43 12.07
N GLY A 93 -23.39 -7.75 12.27
CA GLY A 93 -24.60 -8.54 12.50
C GLY A 93 -25.53 -8.70 11.30
N HIS A 94 -25.33 -7.99 10.18
CA HIS A 94 -26.06 -8.21 8.93
C HIS A 94 -25.37 -9.29 8.07
N ALA A 95 -26.06 -10.41 7.80
CA ALA A 95 -25.45 -11.62 7.24
C ALA A 95 -24.71 -11.38 5.91
N LEU A 96 -25.38 -10.66 5.00
CA LEU A 96 -24.82 -10.36 3.69
C LEU A 96 -23.61 -9.42 3.79
N SER A 97 -23.69 -8.37 4.62
CA SER A 97 -22.56 -7.48 4.90
C SER A 97 -21.38 -8.23 5.52
N GLN A 98 -21.63 -9.15 6.46
CA GLN A 98 -20.58 -9.93 7.12
C GLN A 98 -19.84 -10.86 6.16
N TRP A 99 -20.59 -11.60 5.32
CA TRP A 99 -20.00 -12.47 4.31
C TRP A 99 -19.21 -11.66 3.28
N TYR A 100 -19.78 -10.54 2.81
CA TYR A 100 -19.11 -9.64 1.89
C TYR A 100 -17.81 -9.06 2.49
N GLY A 101 -17.87 -8.56 3.72
CA GLY A 101 -16.69 -8.06 4.44
C GLY A 101 -15.60 -9.13 4.52
N PHE A 102 -15.95 -10.36 4.88
CA PHE A 102 -14.99 -11.44 4.97
C PHE A 102 -14.34 -11.78 3.61
N VAL A 103 -15.13 -11.88 2.55
CA VAL A 103 -14.63 -12.14 1.19
C VAL A 103 -13.74 -10.99 0.71
N CYS A 104 -14.12 -9.75 0.97
CA CYS A 104 -13.31 -8.58 0.63
C CYS A 104 -11.99 -8.56 1.42
N LEU A 105 -11.96 -8.95 2.70
CA LEU A 105 -10.71 -9.11 3.45
C LEU A 105 -9.82 -10.18 2.85
N PHE A 106 -10.40 -11.29 2.37
CA PHE A 106 -9.64 -12.30 1.64
C PHE A 106 -9.01 -11.70 0.38
N ILE A 107 -9.77 -10.94 -0.41
CA ILE A 107 -9.28 -10.31 -1.65
C ILE A 107 -8.18 -9.30 -1.35
N ILE A 108 -8.36 -8.43 -0.35
CA ILE A 108 -7.36 -7.45 0.08
C ILE A 108 -6.08 -8.17 0.51
N GLY A 109 -6.21 -9.19 1.38
CA GLY A 109 -5.08 -9.98 1.86
C GLY A 109 -4.36 -10.71 0.72
N PHE A 110 -5.13 -11.21 -0.25
CA PHE A 110 -4.59 -11.83 -1.45
C PHE A 110 -3.78 -10.86 -2.28
N LEU A 111 -4.33 -9.70 -2.61
CA LEU A 111 -3.66 -8.71 -3.45
C LEU A 111 -2.41 -8.15 -2.77
N TRP A 112 -2.46 -7.89 -1.46
CA TRP A 112 -1.31 -7.50 -0.65
C TRP A 112 -0.16 -8.50 -0.75
N ALA A 113 -0.43 -9.76 -0.38
CA ALA A 113 0.62 -10.77 -0.36
C ALA A 113 1.05 -11.19 -1.77
N ALA A 114 0.18 -11.12 -2.77
CA ALA A 114 0.52 -11.45 -4.15
C ALA A 114 1.55 -10.47 -4.72
N ILE A 115 1.33 -9.16 -4.57
CA ILE A 115 2.27 -8.13 -5.06
C ILE A 115 3.54 -8.11 -4.22
N GLY A 116 3.42 -8.29 -2.90
CA GLY A 116 4.57 -8.51 -2.02
C GLY A 116 5.43 -9.71 -2.47
N GLY A 117 4.77 -10.82 -2.82
CA GLY A 117 5.40 -12.01 -3.38
C GLY A 117 6.07 -11.78 -4.74
N ILE A 118 5.46 -10.98 -5.63
CA ILE A 118 6.11 -10.55 -6.89
C ILE A 118 7.40 -9.78 -6.57
N GLY A 119 7.32 -8.78 -5.68
CA GLY A 119 8.46 -7.96 -5.29
C GLY A 119 9.63 -8.78 -4.73
N THR A 120 9.36 -9.72 -3.82
CA THR A 120 10.40 -10.57 -3.23
C THR A 120 10.95 -11.61 -4.22
N ALA A 121 10.11 -12.18 -5.10
CA ALA A 121 10.53 -13.23 -6.03
C ALA A 121 11.20 -12.70 -7.30
N LEU A 122 10.98 -11.43 -7.67
CA LEU A 122 11.59 -10.81 -8.85
C LEU A 122 13.13 -10.87 -8.85
N PRO A 123 13.84 -10.40 -7.79
CA PRO A 123 15.31 -10.47 -7.74
C PRO A 123 15.86 -11.90 -7.67
N ALA A 124 15.04 -12.86 -7.23
CA ALA A 124 15.40 -14.27 -7.21
C ALA A 124 15.37 -14.92 -8.60
N ALA A 125 14.48 -14.47 -9.48
CA ALA A 125 14.24 -15.05 -10.79
C ALA A 125 14.90 -14.30 -11.95
N MET A 126 15.21 -13.01 -11.77
CA MET A 126 15.88 -12.20 -12.79
C MET A 126 17.40 -12.26 -12.66
N ASP A 127 18.07 -12.33 -13.82
CA ASP A 127 19.49 -12.06 -13.91
C ASP A 127 19.84 -10.63 -13.46
N ARG A 128 21.09 -10.47 -13.01
CA ARG A 128 21.56 -9.17 -12.49
C ARG A 128 21.45 -8.06 -13.54
N GLU A 129 21.65 -8.36 -14.82
CA GLU A 129 21.61 -7.36 -15.89
C GLU A 129 20.21 -6.77 -16.07
N ARG A 130 19.19 -7.63 -16.09
CA ARG A 130 17.77 -7.24 -16.14
C ARG A 130 17.40 -6.38 -14.93
N ILE A 131 17.86 -6.76 -13.73
CA ILE A 131 17.60 -5.97 -12.52
C ILE A 131 18.25 -4.59 -12.64
N VAL A 132 19.53 -4.50 -13.01
CA VAL A 132 20.25 -3.22 -13.16
C VAL A 132 19.56 -2.32 -14.19
N LYS A 133 19.08 -2.90 -15.29
CA LYS A 133 18.37 -2.17 -16.36
C LYS A 133 17.07 -1.51 -15.89
N LEU A 134 16.40 -2.03 -14.83
CA LEU A 134 15.18 -1.44 -14.28
C LEU A 134 15.41 -0.11 -13.54
N PHE A 135 16.64 0.17 -13.09
CA PHE A 135 16.89 1.33 -12.22
C PHE A 135 16.69 2.67 -12.92
N VAL A 136 17.11 2.79 -14.19
CA VAL A 136 16.91 4.06 -14.92
C VAL A 136 15.42 4.36 -15.15
N PRO A 137 14.59 3.42 -15.66
CA PRO A 137 13.14 3.59 -15.68
C PRO A 137 12.54 3.97 -14.32
N LEU A 138 12.96 3.32 -13.23
CA LEU A 138 12.48 3.62 -11.88
C LEU A 138 12.83 5.05 -11.45
N LEU A 139 14.03 5.55 -11.76
CA LEU A 139 14.42 6.94 -11.49
C LEU A 139 13.54 7.95 -12.25
N PHE A 140 13.12 7.64 -13.48
CA PHE A 140 12.18 8.48 -14.22
C PHE A 140 10.78 8.49 -13.57
N VAL A 141 10.32 7.35 -13.06
CA VAL A 141 9.06 7.28 -12.29
C VAL A 141 9.15 8.10 -11.01
N LEU A 142 10.25 7.97 -10.26
CA LEU A 142 10.50 8.75 -9.04
C LEU A 142 10.56 10.25 -9.36
N GLY A 143 11.27 10.64 -10.42
CA GLY A 143 11.33 12.02 -10.90
C GLY A 143 9.94 12.57 -11.26
N ALA A 144 9.13 11.80 -11.99
CA ALA A 144 7.76 12.18 -12.30
C ALA A 144 6.88 12.30 -11.05
N ARG A 145 7.08 11.44 -10.04
CA ARG A 145 6.35 11.54 -8.77
C ARG A 145 6.77 12.75 -7.94
N ILE A 146 8.05 13.09 -7.91
CA ILE A 146 8.56 14.32 -7.26
C ILE A 146 7.96 15.55 -7.93
N VAL A 147 7.98 15.61 -9.26
CA VAL A 147 7.37 16.71 -10.02
C VAL A 147 5.87 16.81 -9.70
N LEU A 148 5.14 15.69 -9.70
CA LEU A 148 3.73 15.67 -9.31
C LEU A 148 3.53 16.25 -7.90
N GLY A 149 4.33 15.84 -6.90
CA GLY A 149 4.23 16.36 -5.54
C GLY A 149 4.51 17.86 -5.41
N ILE A 150 5.28 18.45 -6.33
CA ILE A 150 5.54 19.90 -6.36
C ILE A 150 4.37 20.66 -7.01
N ILE A 151 3.73 20.10 -8.04
CA ILE A 151 2.74 20.82 -8.85
C ILE A 151 1.28 20.54 -8.47
N GLU A 152 0.98 19.43 -7.79
CA GLU A 152 -0.39 18.99 -7.49
C GLU A 152 -1.19 20.05 -6.73
N ASP A 153 -0.69 20.52 -5.59
CA ASP A 153 -1.39 21.54 -4.78
C ASP A 153 -1.42 22.93 -5.44
N PRO A 154 -0.32 23.44 -6.06
CA PRO A 154 -0.40 24.68 -6.82
C PRO A 154 -1.42 24.64 -7.95
N VAL A 155 -1.49 23.53 -8.70
CA VAL A 155 -2.46 23.38 -9.79
C VAL A 155 -3.88 23.29 -9.25
N ALA A 156 -4.11 22.50 -8.20
CA ALA A 156 -5.43 22.40 -7.58
C ALA A 156 -5.94 23.76 -7.07
N ARG A 157 -5.08 24.54 -6.39
CA ARG A 157 -5.40 25.90 -5.90
C ARG A 157 -5.60 26.90 -7.04
N TRP A 158 -4.87 26.76 -8.14
CA TRP A 158 -5.07 27.59 -9.33
C TRP A 158 -6.40 27.29 -10.01
N MET A 159 -6.77 26.00 -10.10
CA MET A 159 -8.06 25.58 -10.67
C MET A 159 -9.22 26.10 -9.83
N GLU A 160 -9.19 25.97 -8.50
CA GLU A 160 -10.26 26.46 -7.62
C GLU A 160 -9.89 27.78 -6.92
N ALA A 161 -9.48 28.79 -7.70
CA ALA A 161 -9.18 30.10 -7.17
C ALA A 161 -10.41 30.70 -6.44
N GLY A 162 -10.29 30.92 -5.13
CA GLY A 162 -11.34 31.51 -4.29
C GLY A 162 -12.18 30.51 -3.48
N ILE A 163 -11.97 29.19 -3.62
CA ILE A 163 -12.60 28.17 -2.77
C ILE A 163 -11.55 27.58 -1.83
N HIS A 164 -11.77 27.71 -0.53
CA HIS A 164 -10.86 27.11 0.46
C HIS A 164 -11.11 25.60 0.57
N PHE A 165 -10.05 24.82 0.38
CA PHE A 165 -10.01 23.38 0.63
C PHE A 165 -8.67 22.97 1.25
N ASP A 166 -8.69 21.87 2.00
CA ASP A 166 -7.52 21.24 2.63
C ASP A 166 -7.36 19.79 2.15
N GLN A 167 -6.27 19.14 2.54
CA GLN A 167 -5.98 17.74 2.18
C GLN A 167 -6.61 16.70 3.14
N THR A 168 -7.32 17.14 4.19
CA THR A 168 -7.80 16.29 5.29
C THR A 168 -9.33 16.33 5.43
N ALA A 169 -9.90 17.39 5.98
CA ALA A 169 -11.31 17.57 6.26
C ALA A 169 -12.13 17.95 5.02
N SER A 170 -11.62 18.77 4.11
CA SER A 170 -12.37 19.28 2.95
C SER A 170 -11.82 18.83 1.60
N ARG A 171 -11.03 17.75 1.58
CA ARG A 171 -10.37 17.19 0.38
C ARG A 171 -11.27 16.83 -0.78
N HIS A 172 -12.57 16.66 -0.56
CA HIS A 172 -13.57 16.43 -1.63
C HIS A 172 -13.78 17.64 -2.55
N LYS A 173 -13.45 18.83 -2.06
CA LYS A 173 -13.52 20.05 -2.85
C LYS A 173 -12.42 20.10 -3.89
N ASN A 174 -11.24 19.55 -3.59
CA ASN A 174 -10.11 19.53 -4.51
C ASN A 174 -10.55 19.03 -5.91
N PRO A 175 -10.28 19.79 -7.00
CA PRO A 175 -10.74 19.45 -8.35
C PRO A 175 -10.08 18.17 -8.89
N LEU A 176 -8.94 17.78 -8.32
CA LEU A 176 -8.23 16.55 -8.63
C LEU A 176 -8.70 15.37 -7.75
N TYR A 177 -9.64 15.55 -6.84
CA TYR A 177 -10.18 14.45 -6.04
C TYR A 177 -10.89 13.43 -6.92
N TRP A 178 -10.59 12.15 -6.72
CA TRP A 178 -11.32 11.04 -7.34
C TRP A 178 -11.29 9.80 -6.44
N PHE A 179 -12.42 9.49 -5.81
CA PHE A 179 -12.61 8.31 -4.94
C PHE A 179 -11.54 8.13 -3.85
N ASP A 180 -10.78 9.16 -3.47
CA ASP A 180 -9.63 9.02 -2.56
C ASP A 180 -8.58 7.98 -3.04
N ALA A 181 -8.44 7.82 -4.36
CA ALA A 181 -7.64 6.77 -4.99
C ALA A 181 -6.32 7.27 -5.62
N TYR A 182 -5.34 6.38 -5.78
CA TYR A 182 -3.98 6.69 -6.26
C TYR A 182 -3.88 6.81 -7.79
N TYR A 183 -4.86 7.44 -8.44
CA TYR A 183 -4.86 7.57 -9.91
C TYR A 183 -3.78 8.52 -10.42
N LEU A 184 -3.51 9.64 -9.73
CA LEU A 184 -2.44 10.58 -10.09
C LEU A 184 -1.04 9.93 -10.04
N PRO A 185 -0.69 9.14 -9.01
CA PRO A 185 0.50 8.29 -9.03
C PRO A 185 0.55 7.33 -10.23
N ALA A 186 -0.55 6.69 -10.61
CA ALA A 186 -0.58 5.80 -11.78
C ALA A 186 -0.34 6.56 -13.10
N PHE A 187 -0.97 7.73 -13.28
CA PHE A 187 -0.75 8.59 -14.44
C PHE A 187 0.68 9.14 -14.49
N SER A 188 1.21 9.65 -13.37
CA SER A 188 2.59 10.16 -13.31
C SER A 188 3.63 9.06 -13.59
N ALA A 189 3.38 7.81 -13.20
CA ALA A 189 4.22 6.69 -13.59
C ALA A 189 4.24 6.46 -15.12
N LEU A 190 3.08 6.57 -15.80
CA LEU A 190 3.02 6.50 -17.26
C LEU A 190 3.75 7.69 -17.92
N VAL A 191 3.62 8.89 -17.37
CA VAL A 191 4.36 10.08 -17.86
C VAL A 191 5.87 9.86 -17.72
N GLY A 192 6.34 9.45 -16.54
CA GLY A 192 7.75 9.17 -16.29
C GLY A 192 8.32 8.12 -17.24
N ILE A 193 7.59 7.03 -17.47
CA ILE A 193 8.02 5.99 -18.42
C ILE A 193 7.90 6.42 -19.89
N GLY A 194 6.92 7.24 -20.23
CA GLY A 194 6.83 7.88 -21.54
C GLY A 194 8.06 8.76 -21.81
N LEU A 195 8.46 9.60 -20.84
CA LEU A 195 9.67 10.42 -20.92
C LEU A 195 10.93 9.57 -21.02
N TYR A 196 11.02 8.49 -20.26
CA TYR A 196 12.13 7.53 -20.37
C TYR A 196 12.23 6.92 -21.78
N ASP A 197 11.10 6.47 -22.33
CA ASP A 197 11.05 5.87 -23.67
C ASP A 197 11.46 6.89 -24.76
N LEU A 198 11.02 8.15 -24.65
CA LEU A 198 11.45 9.23 -25.53
C LEU A 198 12.96 9.52 -25.39
N TRP A 199 13.47 9.63 -24.16
CA TRP A 199 14.89 9.84 -23.90
C TRP A 199 15.76 8.71 -24.48
N GLN A 200 15.30 7.46 -24.31
CA GLN A 200 15.98 6.29 -24.84
C GLN A 200 16.01 6.26 -26.38
N ARG A 201 14.95 6.76 -27.02
CA ARG A 201 14.80 6.81 -28.49
C ARG A 201 15.29 8.15 -29.09
N ARG A 202 16.06 8.94 -28.34
CA ARG A 202 16.61 10.22 -28.83
C ARG A 202 17.32 10.02 -30.18
N GLY A 203 16.89 10.80 -31.18
CA GLY A 203 17.40 10.72 -32.56
C GLY A 203 16.49 9.98 -33.54
N GLU A 204 15.47 9.24 -33.10
CA GLU A 204 14.47 8.68 -34.03
C GLU A 204 13.54 9.78 -34.57
N LYS A 205 13.27 9.78 -35.89
CA LYS A 205 12.46 10.84 -36.54
C LYS A 205 11.02 10.90 -36.01
N ASN A 206 10.47 9.78 -35.56
CA ASN A 206 9.11 9.66 -35.06
C ASN A 206 8.87 10.39 -33.72
N LEU A 207 9.90 10.79 -32.97
CA LEU A 207 9.73 11.53 -31.71
C LEU A 207 8.97 12.85 -31.92
N ARG A 208 9.20 13.50 -33.07
CA ARG A 208 8.55 14.77 -33.44
C ARG A 208 7.05 14.62 -33.69
N LEU A 209 6.54 13.39 -33.78
CA LEU A 209 5.12 13.14 -33.99
C LEU A 209 4.30 13.20 -32.70
N LEU A 210 4.89 13.03 -31.50
CA LEU A 210 4.11 13.05 -30.26
C LEU A 210 3.28 14.34 -30.09
N PRO A 211 3.83 15.56 -30.25
CA PRO A 211 3.03 16.78 -30.21
C PRO A 211 1.91 16.80 -31.26
N LEU A 212 2.15 16.27 -32.46
CA LEU A 212 1.14 16.19 -33.50
C LEU A 212 -0.01 15.25 -33.09
N PHE A 213 0.29 14.07 -32.54
CA PHE A 213 -0.73 13.14 -32.05
C PHE A 213 -1.52 13.73 -30.87
N LEU A 214 -0.87 14.45 -29.97
CA LEU A 214 -1.53 15.20 -28.89
C LEU A 214 -2.49 16.24 -29.45
N ILE A 215 -2.03 17.09 -30.38
CA ILE A 215 -2.85 18.14 -30.98
C ILE A 215 -4.03 17.55 -31.76
N ILE A 216 -3.79 16.55 -32.63
CA ILE A 216 -4.85 15.89 -33.40
C ILE A 216 -5.85 15.23 -32.45
N GLY A 217 -5.38 14.53 -31.42
CA GLY A 217 -6.23 13.92 -30.41
C GLY A 217 -7.10 14.96 -29.70
N SER A 218 -6.50 16.04 -29.21
CA SER A 218 -7.20 17.12 -28.51
C SER A 218 -8.22 17.82 -29.41
N LEU A 219 -7.86 18.12 -30.66
CA LEU A 219 -8.78 18.73 -31.64
C LEU A 219 -9.94 17.78 -31.97
N ALA A 220 -9.67 16.49 -32.17
CA ALA A 220 -10.72 15.50 -32.43
C ALA A 220 -11.68 15.39 -31.24
N GLY A 221 -11.15 15.32 -30.01
CA GLY A 221 -11.97 15.27 -28.79
C GLY A 221 -12.79 16.55 -28.57
N PHE A 222 -12.21 17.72 -28.84
CA PHE A 222 -12.92 19.01 -28.83
C PHE A 222 -14.06 19.03 -29.84
N LEU A 223 -13.80 18.62 -31.10
CA LEU A 223 -14.79 18.61 -32.17
C LEU A 223 -15.93 17.64 -31.87
N ILE A 224 -15.62 16.45 -31.33
CA ILE A 224 -16.65 15.48 -30.91
C ILE A 224 -17.54 16.11 -29.84
N GLN A 225 -16.97 16.72 -28.80
CA GLN A 225 -17.76 17.37 -27.75
C GLN A 225 -18.61 18.53 -28.31
N LEU A 226 -18.05 19.35 -29.21
CA LEU A 226 -18.78 20.44 -29.86
C LEU A 226 -19.96 19.93 -30.70
N LEU A 227 -19.77 18.84 -31.45
CA LEU A 227 -20.83 18.22 -32.24
C LEU A 227 -21.93 17.65 -31.33
N MET A 228 -21.56 17.01 -30.22
CA MET A 228 -22.51 16.50 -29.23
C MET A 228 -23.33 17.61 -28.60
N LYS A 229 -22.69 18.75 -28.28
CA LYS A 229 -23.36 19.95 -27.77
C LYS A 229 -24.34 20.53 -28.78
N LYS A 230 -23.93 20.66 -30.04
CA LYS A 230 -24.80 21.14 -31.13
C LYS A 230 -25.97 20.19 -31.42
N ALA A 231 -25.77 18.89 -31.26
CA ALA A 231 -26.81 17.87 -31.43
C ALA A 231 -27.72 17.71 -30.20
N GLY A 232 -27.47 18.42 -29.09
CA GLY A 232 -28.27 18.32 -27.87
C GLY A 232 -28.14 16.98 -27.13
N ILE A 233 -27.11 16.18 -27.42
CA ILE A 233 -26.91 14.84 -26.84
C ILE A 233 -25.85 14.80 -25.74
N GLU A 234 -25.14 15.91 -25.50
CA GLU A 234 -24.05 15.99 -24.50
C GLU A 234 -24.52 15.61 -23.10
N GLU A 235 -25.64 16.17 -22.63
CA GLU A 235 -26.19 15.87 -21.30
C GLU A 235 -26.64 14.42 -21.18
N SER A 236 -27.33 13.88 -22.19
CA SER A 236 -27.77 12.49 -22.21
C SER A 236 -26.58 11.52 -22.19
N PHE A 237 -25.52 11.84 -22.94
CA PHE A 237 -24.29 11.05 -22.94
C PHE A 237 -23.54 11.17 -21.61
N ALA A 238 -23.42 12.36 -21.03
CA ALA A 238 -22.82 12.56 -19.71
C ALA A 238 -23.59 11.74 -18.65
N ALA A 239 -24.93 11.84 -18.62
CA ALA A 239 -25.78 11.02 -17.77
C ALA A 239 -25.64 9.52 -18.04
N SER A 240 -25.29 9.13 -19.28
CA SER A 240 -24.99 7.73 -19.63
C SER A 240 -23.68 7.20 -19.01
N LEU A 241 -22.78 8.08 -18.57
CA LEU A 241 -21.48 7.73 -17.99
C LEU A 241 -21.34 8.10 -16.51
N THR A 242 -22.24 8.92 -15.98
CA THR A 242 -22.19 9.40 -14.59
C THR A 242 -23.17 8.67 -13.67
N TYR A 243 -22.83 8.61 -12.38
CA TYR A 243 -23.75 8.28 -11.30
C TYR A 243 -23.28 8.98 -9.99
N LEU A 244 -24.20 9.17 -9.04
CA LEU A 244 -23.92 9.82 -7.75
C LEU A 244 -23.35 8.81 -6.75
N GLN A 245 -22.28 9.21 -6.04
CA GLN A 245 -21.72 8.49 -4.91
C GLN A 245 -22.56 8.75 -3.66
N GLY A 246 -23.67 8.05 -3.56
CA GLY A 246 -24.64 8.19 -2.48
C GLY A 246 -26.03 7.87 -2.97
N ASP A 247 -27.02 8.03 -2.09
CA ASP A 247 -28.41 7.87 -2.49
C ASP A 247 -29.20 9.16 -2.19
N PRO A 248 -29.58 9.94 -3.21
CA PRO A 248 -30.38 11.15 -3.02
C PRO A 248 -31.80 10.85 -2.53
N SER A 249 -32.27 9.60 -2.64
CA SER A 249 -33.56 9.16 -2.11
C SER A 249 -33.50 8.71 -0.64
N TYR A 250 -32.33 8.77 -0.01
CA TYR A 250 -32.18 8.38 1.39
C TYR A 250 -32.91 9.36 2.31
N ILE A 251 -33.88 8.84 3.05
CA ILE A 251 -34.65 9.59 4.04
C ILE A 251 -33.98 9.43 5.40
N ASN A 252 -33.66 10.55 6.04
CA ASN A 252 -33.12 10.53 7.39
C ASN A 252 -34.18 9.95 8.35
N PRO A 253 -33.90 8.82 9.04
CA PRO A 253 -34.87 8.19 9.94
C PRO A 253 -35.31 9.08 11.12
N ASP A 254 -34.48 10.04 11.52
CA ASP A 254 -34.77 10.93 12.66
C ASP A 254 -35.61 12.14 12.25
N THR A 255 -35.51 12.62 11.00
CA THR A 255 -36.24 13.81 10.52
C THR A 255 -37.38 13.49 9.54
N GLY A 256 -37.39 12.31 8.94
CA GLY A 256 -38.36 11.91 7.92
C GLY A 256 -38.21 12.66 6.58
N LEU A 257 -37.14 13.44 6.40
CA LEU A 257 -36.86 14.23 5.21
C LEU A 257 -35.65 13.68 4.44
N PRO A 258 -35.49 14.00 3.13
CA PRO A 258 -34.27 13.68 2.39
C PRO A 258 -33.03 14.14 3.13
N ALA A 259 -32.08 13.24 3.36
CA ALA A 259 -30.88 13.54 4.17
C ALA A 259 -29.85 14.40 3.42
N TYR A 260 -29.85 14.33 2.08
CA TYR A 260 -28.84 14.95 1.24
C TYR A 260 -29.45 15.59 0.00
N GLU A 261 -28.95 16.77 -0.35
CA GLU A 261 -29.19 17.36 -1.66
C GLU A 261 -28.29 16.67 -2.70
N ALA A 262 -28.86 16.35 -3.87
CA ALA A 262 -28.13 15.65 -4.93
C ALA A 262 -26.90 16.43 -5.44
N THR A 263 -26.95 17.76 -5.39
CA THR A 263 -25.85 18.67 -5.76
C THR A 263 -24.64 18.58 -4.82
N ASN A 264 -24.83 18.08 -3.59
CA ASN A 264 -23.77 17.91 -2.61
C ASN A 264 -23.14 16.51 -2.65
N LEU A 265 -23.69 15.58 -3.45
CA LEU A 265 -23.13 14.25 -3.65
C LEU A 265 -22.02 14.29 -4.71
N LEU A 266 -20.96 13.51 -4.46
CA LEU A 266 -19.85 13.35 -5.42
C LEU A 266 -20.30 12.52 -6.63
N ASN A 267 -19.64 12.68 -7.78
CA ASN A 267 -19.86 11.82 -8.95
C ASN A 267 -18.75 10.77 -9.08
N ASN A 268 -18.90 9.82 -10.00
CA ASN A 268 -17.95 8.72 -10.25
C ASN A 268 -16.73 9.08 -11.13
N TRP A 269 -16.56 10.34 -11.52
CA TRP A 269 -15.42 10.85 -12.29
C TRP A 269 -14.57 11.79 -11.40
N PRO A 270 -13.34 12.18 -11.82
CA PRO A 270 -12.60 13.23 -11.13
C PRO A 270 -13.42 14.52 -11.07
N GLN A 271 -13.35 15.24 -9.95
CA GLN A 271 -14.23 16.40 -9.69
C GLN A 271 -14.21 17.44 -10.80
N TRP A 272 -13.03 17.72 -11.37
CA TRP A 272 -12.89 18.68 -12.47
C TRP A 272 -13.72 18.34 -13.72
N PHE A 273 -14.15 17.09 -13.93
CA PHE A 273 -15.08 16.76 -15.03
C PHE A 273 -16.43 17.45 -14.87
N GLY A 274 -16.88 17.61 -13.62
CA GLY A 274 -18.12 18.32 -13.28
C GLY A 274 -17.90 19.83 -13.17
N ASP A 275 -16.75 20.26 -12.64
CA ASP A 275 -16.47 21.69 -12.43
C ASP A 275 -16.08 22.41 -13.74
N TYR A 276 -15.42 21.70 -14.68
CA TYR A 276 -14.93 22.23 -15.96
C TYR A 276 -15.32 21.34 -17.16
N PRO A 277 -16.62 21.09 -17.40
CA PRO A 277 -17.09 20.16 -18.42
C PRO A 277 -16.60 20.53 -19.84
N GLN A 278 -16.40 21.82 -20.11
CA GLN A 278 -15.89 22.33 -21.39
C GLN A 278 -14.48 21.82 -21.77
N HIS A 279 -13.75 21.22 -20.82
CA HIS A 279 -12.40 20.74 -21.05
C HIS A 279 -12.28 19.22 -21.21
N VAL A 280 -13.36 18.47 -20.93
CA VAL A 280 -13.34 17.01 -20.93
C VAL A 280 -12.96 16.44 -22.30
N GLY A 281 -13.57 16.93 -23.37
CA GLY A 281 -13.36 16.40 -24.73
C GLY A 281 -11.92 16.52 -25.20
N TRP A 282 -11.31 17.71 -25.10
CA TRP A 282 -9.94 17.91 -25.60
C TRP A 282 -8.89 17.25 -24.70
N VAL A 283 -9.10 17.17 -23.39
CA VAL A 283 -8.19 16.44 -22.49
C VAL A 283 -8.23 14.94 -22.78
N ALA A 284 -9.43 14.35 -22.85
CA ALA A 284 -9.60 12.93 -23.16
C ALA A 284 -9.03 12.58 -24.55
N GLY A 285 -9.28 13.45 -25.54
CA GLY A 285 -8.72 13.35 -26.88
C GLY A 285 -7.19 13.40 -26.89
N GLY A 286 -6.58 14.32 -26.13
CA GLY A 286 -5.13 14.42 -25.99
C GLY A 286 -4.52 13.17 -25.36
N ILE A 287 -5.12 12.65 -24.29
CA ILE A 287 -4.69 11.39 -23.66
C ILE A 287 -4.74 10.24 -24.67
N LEU A 288 -5.85 10.10 -25.41
CA LEU A 288 -5.99 9.07 -26.44
C LEU A 288 -4.95 9.24 -27.56
N GLY A 289 -4.68 10.47 -28.00
CA GLY A 289 -3.65 10.78 -28.98
C GLY A 289 -2.26 10.32 -28.52
N ALA A 290 -1.88 10.62 -27.27
CA ALA A 290 -0.65 10.13 -26.67
C ALA A 290 -0.63 8.59 -26.57
N THR A 291 -1.74 7.96 -26.18
CA THR A 291 -1.86 6.50 -26.13
C THR A 291 -1.63 5.88 -27.50
N VAL A 292 -2.25 6.40 -28.57
CA VAL A 292 -2.06 5.90 -29.94
C VAL A 292 -0.60 6.05 -30.38
N TYR A 293 0.03 7.19 -30.09
CA TYR A 293 1.44 7.41 -30.38
C TYR A 293 2.32 6.34 -29.70
N PHE A 294 2.16 6.14 -28.39
CA PHE A 294 2.97 5.19 -27.64
C PHE A 294 2.66 3.73 -27.99
N PHE A 295 1.42 3.42 -28.36
CA PHE A 295 1.06 2.10 -28.88
C PHE A 295 1.76 1.81 -30.21
N ARG A 296 1.85 2.81 -31.10
CA ARG A 296 2.43 2.66 -32.44
C ARG A 296 3.95 2.70 -32.46
N TYR A 297 4.57 3.50 -31.60
CA TYR A 297 5.99 3.82 -31.65
C TYR A 297 6.78 3.57 -30.36
N GLY A 298 6.09 3.38 -29.22
CA GLY A 298 6.74 3.11 -27.93
C GLY A 298 7.46 1.76 -27.94
N LYS A 299 8.67 1.72 -27.39
CA LYS A 299 9.48 0.49 -27.31
C LYS A 299 9.59 -0.05 -25.89
N PHE A 300 9.58 0.84 -24.89
CA PHE A 300 9.57 0.53 -23.46
C PHE A 300 10.58 -0.57 -23.07
N LYS A 301 11.84 -0.40 -23.50
CA LYS A 301 12.92 -1.38 -23.26
C LYS A 301 13.38 -1.37 -21.80
N ASN A 302 14.33 -2.24 -21.47
CA ASN A 302 14.98 -2.30 -20.15
C ASN A 302 14.01 -2.51 -18.98
N GLY A 303 12.93 -3.25 -19.23
CA GLY A 303 11.91 -3.55 -18.24
C GLY A 303 10.94 -2.40 -17.94
N ALA A 304 11.05 -1.25 -18.61
CA ALA A 304 10.08 -0.16 -18.52
C ALA A 304 8.65 -0.61 -18.87
N SER A 305 8.52 -1.60 -19.77
CA SER A 305 7.23 -2.22 -20.08
C SER A 305 6.52 -2.82 -18.86
N LEU A 306 7.21 -3.33 -17.83
CA LEU A 306 6.54 -3.83 -16.61
C LEU A 306 5.70 -2.72 -15.97
N ILE A 307 6.27 -1.52 -15.85
CA ILE A 307 5.63 -0.35 -15.23
C ILE A 307 4.44 0.10 -16.09
N VAL A 308 4.55 0.05 -17.42
CA VAL A 308 3.42 0.33 -18.33
C VAL A 308 2.26 -0.65 -18.09
N TYR A 309 2.54 -1.96 -18.02
CA TYR A 309 1.50 -2.97 -17.75
C TYR A 309 0.84 -2.76 -16.39
N MET A 310 1.63 -2.44 -15.36
CA MET A 310 1.13 -2.17 -14.01
C MET A 310 0.26 -0.92 -13.95
N ALA A 311 0.74 0.22 -14.44
CA ALA A 311 0.03 1.49 -14.36
C ALA A 311 -1.20 1.52 -15.29
N THR A 312 -1.09 0.96 -16.49
CA THR A 312 -2.24 0.83 -17.40
C THR A 312 -3.28 -0.14 -16.85
N GLY A 313 -2.82 -1.28 -16.28
CA GLY A 313 -3.69 -2.23 -15.62
C GLY A 313 -4.47 -1.58 -14.47
N TRP A 314 -3.78 -0.79 -13.63
CA TRP A 314 -4.41 -0.02 -12.56
C TRP A 314 -5.53 0.88 -13.09
N LEU A 315 -5.25 1.71 -14.09
CA LEU A 315 -6.22 2.65 -14.65
C LEU A 315 -7.42 1.95 -15.32
N ILE A 316 -7.17 0.89 -16.09
CA ILE A 316 -8.23 0.14 -16.77
C ILE A 316 -9.16 -0.53 -15.76
N ALA A 317 -8.63 -1.20 -14.74
CA ALA A 317 -9.45 -1.87 -13.74
C ALA A 317 -10.22 -0.84 -12.89
N PHE A 318 -9.60 0.29 -12.56
CA PHE A 318 -10.28 1.38 -11.85
C PHE A 318 -11.44 1.96 -12.67
N LEU A 319 -11.25 2.18 -13.98
CA LEU A 319 -12.35 2.58 -14.87
C LEU A 319 -13.43 1.49 -14.99
N ALA A 320 -13.04 0.23 -15.04
CA ALA A 320 -13.96 -0.89 -15.25
C ALA A 320 -14.85 -1.17 -14.03
N PHE A 321 -14.31 -1.11 -12.81
CA PHE A 321 -15.03 -1.51 -11.60
C PHE A 321 -15.72 -0.33 -10.90
N PRO A 322 -15.03 0.54 -10.13
CA PRO A 322 -15.69 1.59 -9.36
C PRO A 322 -16.33 2.67 -10.23
N VAL A 323 -15.86 2.91 -11.46
CA VAL A 323 -16.34 4.03 -12.31
C VAL A 323 -17.49 3.60 -13.22
N LEU A 324 -17.24 2.76 -14.22
CA LEU A 324 -18.23 2.40 -15.23
C LEU A 324 -19.09 1.20 -14.79
N GLY A 325 -18.46 0.16 -14.24
CA GLY A 325 -19.15 -1.05 -13.81
C GLY A 325 -20.15 -0.80 -12.67
N SER A 326 -19.83 0.12 -11.75
CA SER A 326 -20.73 0.55 -10.68
C SER A 326 -22.08 1.06 -11.16
N LYS A 327 -22.17 1.58 -12.38
CA LYS A 327 -23.43 2.06 -12.95
C LYS A 327 -24.49 0.96 -13.05
N LEU A 328 -24.08 -0.29 -13.27
CA LEU A 328 -24.98 -1.44 -13.33
C LEU A 328 -25.49 -1.89 -11.95
N PHE A 329 -24.91 -1.35 -10.87
CA PHE A 329 -25.17 -1.79 -9.49
C PHE A 329 -25.41 -0.61 -8.54
N THR A 330 -25.90 0.54 -9.04
CA THR A 330 -26.12 1.75 -8.23
C THR A 330 -27.08 1.52 -7.06
N SER A 331 -28.12 0.69 -7.25
CA SER A 331 -29.04 0.26 -6.18
C SER A 331 -28.37 -0.50 -5.03
N TYR A 332 -27.16 -1.00 -5.26
CA TYR A 332 -26.32 -1.71 -4.28
C TYR A 332 -25.04 -0.93 -3.95
N GLY A 333 -24.95 0.37 -4.27
CA GLY A 333 -23.78 1.20 -4.00
C GLY A 333 -22.58 0.97 -4.94
N GLY A 334 -22.82 0.35 -6.10
CA GLY A 334 -21.82 0.12 -7.15
C GLY A 334 -20.90 -1.09 -6.91
N ILE A 335 -19.98 -1.33 -7.85
CA ILE A 335 -18.90 -2.31 -7.71
C ILE A 335 -17.76 -1.65 -6.92
N ARG A 336 -18.08 -1.32 -5.68
CA ARG A 336 -17.21 -0.64 -4.71
C ARG A 336 -17.04 -1.50 -3.47
N MET A 337 -15.81 -1.60 -2.97
CA MET A 337 -15.43 -2.45 -1.83
C MET A 337 -15.63 -1.76 -0.48
N THR A 338 -15.30 -0.49 -0.40
CA THR A 338 -15.21 0.28 0.85
C THR A 338 -15.99 1.60 0.87
N PRO A 339 -17.10 1.77 0.12
CA PRO A 339 -17.76 3.07 0.04
C PRO A 339 -18.22 3.53 1.45
N PRO A 340 -18.04 4.81 1.83
CA PRO A 340 -17.58 5.94 1.00
C PRO A 340 -16.04 6.12 0.88
N ARG A 341 -15.22 5.23 1.48
CA ARG A 341 -13.75 5.29 1.47
C ARG A 341 -13.13 4.91 0.11
N SER A 342 -11.79 4.95 0.04
CA SER A 342 -11.00 4.64 -1.15
C SER A 342 -11.20 3.25 -1.72
N ASP A 343 -11.44 3.21 -3.04
CA ASP A 343 -11.57 2.00 -3.87
C ASP A 343 -10.27 1.58 -4.60
N ASP A 344 -9.10 1.88 -4.02
CA ASP A 344 -7.80 1.48 -4.58
C ASP A 344 -7.67 -0.03 -4.87
N TRP A 345 -8.51 -0.88 -4.25
CA TRP A 345 -8.54 -2.31 -4.53
C TRP A 345 -8.68 -2.64 -6.02
N ALA A 346 -9.47 -1.86 -6.76
CA ALA A 346 -9.68 -2.07 -8.18
C ALA A 346 -8.41 -1.77 -8.97
N GLY A 347 -7.74 -0.67 -8.61
CA GLY A 347 -6.45 -0.31 -9.19
C GLY A 347 -5.37 -1.34 -8.88
N ILE A 348 -5.27 -1.80 -7.63
CA ILE A 348 -4.31 -2.82 -7.22
C ILE A 348 -4.59 -4.18 -7.89
N LEU A 349 -5.86 -4.56 -8.09
CA LEU A 349 -6.25 -5.72 -8.88
C LEU A 349 -5.76 -5.59 -10.34
N GLY A 350 -5.98 -4.43 -10.95
CA GLY A 350 -5.51 -4.13 -12.30
C GLY A 350 -3.99 -4.18 -12.44
N LEU A 351 -3.28 -3.61 -11.47
CA LEU A 351 -1.82 -3.66 -11.37
C LEU A 351 -1.33 -5.11 -11.26
N PHE A 352 -1.97 -5.92 -10.42
CA PHE A 352 -1.65 -7.34 -10.27
C PHE A 352 -1.87 -8.09 -11.59
N ILE A 353 -3.00 -7.92 -12.26
CA ILE A 353 -3.29 -8.56 -13.55
C ILE A 353 -2.26 -8.13 -14.61
N GLY A 354 -1.96 -6.83 -14.69
CA GLY A 354 -0.95 -6.28 -15.59
C GLY A 354 0.44 -6.90 -15.36
N ALA A 355 0.88 -6.96 -14.10
CA ALA A 355 2.12 -7.61 -13.72
C ALA A 355 2.13 -9.11 -14.08
N MET A 356 1.04 -9.83 -13.82
CA MET A 356 0.93 -11.26 -14.16
C MET A 356 1.03 -11.52 -15.66
N ILE A 357 0.38 -10.70 -16.49
CA ILE A 357 0.50 -10.77 -17.96
C ILE A 357 1.94 -10.51 -18.39
N TRP A 358 2.59 -9.49 -17.82
CA TRP A 358 3.98 -9.16 -18.14
C TRP A 358 4.94 -10.29 -17.75
N LEU A 359 4.81 -10.82 -16.52
CA LEU A 359 5.62 -11.94 -16.03
C LEU A 359 5.48 -13.16 -16.94
N TRP A 360 4.27 -13.43 -17.42
CA TRP A 360 4.01 -14.54 -18.34
C TRP A 360 4.70 -14.34 -19.69
N LYS A 361 4.59 -13.14 -20.28
CA LYS A 361 5.22 -12.78 -21.56
C LYS A 361 6.75 -12.77 -21.50
N ASN A 362 7.34 -12.53 -20.33
CA ASN A 362 8.79 -12.40 -20.13
C ASN A 362 9.46 -13.67 -19.54
N ASN A 363 8.79 -14.82 -19.59
CA ASN A 363 9.27 -16.11 -19.07
C ASN A 363 9.59 -16.12 -17.56
N LEU A 364 8.90 -15.28 -16.77
CA LEU A 364 9.02 -15.21 -15.31
C LEU A 364 7.83 -15.90 -14.62
N ARG A 365 7.40 -17.05 -15.16
CA ARG A 365 6.22 -17.81 -14.68
C ARG A 365 6.38 -18.28 -13.23
N ALA A 366 7.62 -18.50 -12.80
CA ALA A 366 7.96 -18.87 -11.44
C ALA A 366 7.60 -17.75 -10.43
N VAL A 367 7.79 -16.48 -10.81
CA VAL A 367 7.38 -15.30 -10.02
C VAL A 367 5.84 -15.21 -9.98
N ALA A 368 5.16 -15.44 -11.11
CA ALA A 368 3.71 -15.47 -11.16
C ALA A 368 3.11 -16.57 -10.25
N MET A 369 3.77 -17.74 -10.17
CA MET A 369 3.40 -18.79 -9.23
C MET A 369 3.65 -18.35 -7.78
N ALA A 370 4.81 -17.77 -7.47
CA ALA A 370 5.09 -17.24 -6.14
C ALA A 370 4.02 -16.23 -5.69
N ALA A 371 3.59 -15.34 -6.60
CA ALA A 371 2.53 -14.37 -6.36
C ALA A 371 1.21 -15.02 -5.95
N VAL A 372 0.72 -16.02 -6.68
CA VAL A 372 -0.54 -16.70 -6.37
C VAL A 372 -0.45 -17.52 -5.07
N VAL A 373 0.69 -18.15 -4.78
CA VAL A 373 0.89 -18.85 -3.50
C VAL A 373 0.88 -17.86 -2.34
N CYS A 374 1.69 -16.80 -2.43
CA CYS A 374 1.73 -15.76 -1.41
C CYS A 374 0.34 -15.16 -1.20
N GLY A 375 -0.33 -14.77 -2.29
CA GLY A 375 -1.67 -14.21 -2.26
C GLY A 375 -2.67 -15.15 -1.60
N THR A 376 -2.69 -16.43 -1.94
CA THR A 376 -3.65 -17.37 -1.35
C THR A 376 -3.47 -17.49 0.16
N ILE A 377 -2.21 -17.58 0.63
CA ILE A 377 -1.90 -17.65 2.06
C ILE A 377 -2.21 -16.31 2.74
N GLY A 378 -1.92 -15.17 2.10
CA GLY A 378 -2.25 -13.85 2.61
C GLY A 378 -3.76 -13.59 2.70
N GLY A 379 -4.53 -14.02 1.71
CA GLY A 379 -6.00 -13.91 1.74
C GLY A 379 -6.61 -14.73 2.87
N LEU A 380 -6.17 -15.98 3.04
CA LEU A 380 -6.53 -16.81 4.20
C LEU A 380 -6.04 -16.21 5.53
N GLY A 381 -4.84 -15.63 5.53
CA GLY A 381 -4.24 -14.99 6.69
C GLY A 381 -5.05 -13.81 7.16
N PHE A 382 -5.40 -12.88 6.27
CA PHE A 382 -6.06 -11.66 6.68
C PHE A 382 -7.48 -11.90 7.17
N SER A 383 -8.27 -12.59 6.34
CA SER A 383 -9.65 -12.96 6.66
C SER A 383 -9.70 -13.92 7.85
N GLY A 384 -8.79 -14.90 7.93
CA GLY A 384 -8.70 -15.86 9.02
C GLY A 384 -8.26 -15.25 10.35
N VAL A 385 -7.32 -14.29 10.36
CA VAL A 385 -6.95 -13.58 11.60
C VAL A 385 -8.10 -12.71 12.08
N GLN A 386 -8.85 -12.06 11.19
CA GLN A 386 -10.09 -11.35 11.58
C GLN A 386 -11.12 -12.33 12.17
N TRP A 387 -11.24 -13.53 11.60
CA TRP A 387 -12.12 -14.56 12.15
C TRP A 387 -11.69 -15.00 13.55
N ILE A 388 -10.40 -15.31 13.74
CA ILE A 388 -9.83 -15.65 15.05
C ILE A 388 -10.08 -14.51 16.04
N LYS A 389 -9.81 -13.27 15.64
CA LYS A 389 -10.10 -12.08 16.45
C LYS A 389 -11.57 -12.03 16.88
N THR A 390 -12.53 -12.26 15.97
CA THR A 390 -13.96 -12.28 16.36
C THR A 390 -14.28 -13.40 17.35
N MET A 391 -13.64 -14.57 17.23
CA MET A 391 -13.80 -15.63 18.24
C MET A 391 -13.23 -15.22 19.60
N LEU A 392 -12.04 -14.63 19.62
CA LEU A 392 -11.39 -14.17 20.86
C LEU A 392 -12.15 -13.01 21.50
N MET A 393 -12.73 -12.11 20.71
CA MET A 393 -13.56 -11.01 21.21
C MET A 393 -14.93 -11.47 21.74
N SER A 394 -15.29 -12.75 21.61
CA SER A 394 -16.58 -13.27 22.09
C SER A 394 -16.67 -13.37 23.62
N PHE A 395 -15.54 -13.50 24.32
CA PHE A 395 -15.52 -13.67 25.77
C PHE A 395 -15.98 -12.40 26.51
N GLY A 396 -17.10 -12.48 27.21
CA GLY A 396 -17.68 -11.33 27.92
C GLY A 396 -18.22 -10.23 27.00
N ASN A 397 -18.47 -10.54 25.73
CA ASN A 397 -18.97 -9.57 24.76
C ASN A 397 -20.42 -9.12 25.10
N PRO A 398 -20.68 -7.81 25.31
CA PRO A 398 -22.00 -7.30 25.67
C PRO A 398 -23.12 -7.67 24.68
N ASP A 399 -22.81 -7.72 23.38
CA ASP A 399 -23.80 -8.01 22.33
C ASP A 399 -24.21 -9.48 22.37
N ILE A 400 -23.26 -10.38 22.65
CA ILE A 400 -23.56 -11.82 22.81
C ILE A 400 -24.46 -12.04 24.03
N LEU A 401 -24.18 -11.36 25.15
CA LEU A 401 -25.01 -11.47 26.36
C LEU A 401 -26.44 -10.98 26.08
N THR A 402 -26.56 -9.82 25.42
CA THR A 402 -27.85 -9.24 25.03
C THR A 402 -28.62 -10.17 24.08
N ASN A 403 -27.95 -10.72 23.06
CA ASN A 403 -28.56 -11.65 22.10
C ASN A 403 -28.98 -12.99 22.75
N LYS A 404 -28.39 -13.35 23.89
CA LYS A 404 -28.81 -14.50 24.72
C LYS A 404 -29.99 -14.18 25.65
N GLY A 405 -30.52 -12.97 25.61
CA GLY A 405 -31.64 -12.51 26.43
C GLY A 405 -31.24 -11.95 27.80
N MET A 406 -29.94 -11.71 28.05
CA MET A 406 -29.50 -11.10 29.31
C MET A 406 -29.72 -9.59 29.27
N LEU A 407 -30.44 -9.05 30.25
CA LEU A 407 -30.76 -7.62 30.32
C LEU A 407 -29.51 -6.78 30.63
N PRO A 408 -29.18 -5.76 29.80
CA PRO A 408 -28.15 -4.78 30.13
C PRO A 408 -28.43 -4.13 31.49
N GLY A 409 -27.39 -4.00 32.32
CA GLY A 409 -27.50 -3.42 33.66
C GLY A 409 -27.95 -4.38 34.76
N SER A 410 -28.35 -5.62 34.42
CA SER A 410 -28.56 -6.66 35.45
C SER A 410 -27.26 -6.98 36.18
N ALA A 411 -27.35 -7.40 37.46
CA ALA A 411 -26.17 -7.73 38.27
C ALA A 411 -25.28 -8.79 37.60
N GLN A 412 -25.89 -9.79 36.95
CA GLN A 412 -25.16 -10.82 36.21
C GLN A 412 -24.45 -10.26 34.96
N PHE A 413 -25.11 -9.37 34.20
CA PHE A 413 -24.51 -8.71 33.05
C PHE A 413 -23.29 -7.90 33.46
N ILE A 414 -23.45 -7.03 34.47
CA ILE A 414 -22.37 -6.20 34.99
C ILE A 414 -21.21 -7.06 35.49
N ALA A 415 -21.47 -8.12 36.27
CA ALA A 415 -20.43 -9.01 36.77
C ALA A 415 -19.60 -9.66 35.64
N ILE A 416 -20.24 -10.11 34.57
CA ILE A 416 -19.54 -10.69 33.42
C ILE A 416 -18.75 -9.63 32.65
N THR A 417 -19.37 -8.50 32.31
CA THR A 417 -18.70 -7.46 31.52
C THR A 417 -17.53 -6.84 32.28
N THR A 418 -17.67 -6.63 33.60
CA THR A 418 -16.58 -6.13 34.45
C THR A 418 -15.44 -7.14 34.54
N ARG A 419 -15.74 -8.44 34.68
CA ARG A 419 -14.71 -9.50 34.72
C ARG A 419 -13.88 -9.58 33.43
N TRP A 420 -14.49 -9.29 32.28
CA TRP A 420 -13.83 -9.33 30.97
C TRP A 420 -13.44 -7.96 30.43
N ALA A 421 -13.57 -6.89 31.22
CA ALA A 421 -13.36 -5.52 30.76
C ALA A 421 -11.93 -5.32 30.22
N GLU A 422 -10.91 -5.80 30.94
CA GLU A 422 -9.51 -5.69 30.52
C GLU A 422 -9.21 -6.47 29.24
N TRP A 423 -9.84 -7.63 29.04
CA TRP A 423 -9.72 -8.42 27.82
C TRP A 423 -10.37 -7.70 26.62
N GLN A 424 -11.56 -7.15 26.81
CA GLN A 424 -12.25 -6.38 25.78
C GLN A 424 -11.51 -5.07 25.44
N ALA A 425 -10.80 -4.47 26.41
CA ALA A 425 -10.01 -3.26 26.25
C ALA A 425 -8.64 -3.46 25.57
N GLN A 426 -8.25 -4.70 25.24
CA GLN A 426 -6.98 -4.96 24.54
C GLN A 426 -6.95 -4.34 23.14
N ASN A 427 -5.74 -4.04 22.65
CA ASN A 427 -5.54 -3.53 21.30
C ASN A 427 -5.71 -4.64 20.24
N TRP A 428 -6.96 -5.00 19.96
CA TRP A 428 -7.33 -6.02 18.97
C TRP A 428 -6.95 -5.65 17.54
N HIS A 429 -6.70 -4.37 17.26
CA HIS A 429 -6.21 -3.95 15.95
C HIS A 429 -4.74 -4.35 15.77
N SER A 430 -3.89 -4.04 16.75
CA SER A 430 -2.48 -4.43 16.78
C SER A 430 -2.30 -5.96 16.74
N PHE A 431 -3.12 -6.71 17.48
CA PHE A 431 -3.13 -8.17 17.40
C PHE A 431 -3.35 -8.66 15.97
N LEU A 432 -4.36 -8.09 15.28
CA LEU A 432 -4.69 -8.46 13.91
C LEU A 432 -3.55 -8.10 12.95
N GLU A 433 -2.94 -6.92 13.09
CA GLU A 433 -1.86 -6.48 12.21
C GLU A 433 -0.58 -7.31 12.39
N GLN A 434 -0.12 -7.53 13.62
CA GLN A 434 1.08 -8.32 13.88
C GLN A 434 0.90 -9.79 13.44
N THR A 435 -0.24 -10.40 13.79
CA THR A 435 -0.51 -11.80 13.42
C THR A 435 -0.65 -11.96 11.91
N TYR A 436 -1.29 -11.00 11.24
CA TYR A 436 -1.38 -11.01 9.78
C TYR A 436 0.00 -10.81 9.12
N GLY A 437 0.83 -9.91 9.65
CA GLY A 437 2.23 -9.76 9.26
C GLY A 437 3.00 -11.08 9.37
N PHE A 438 2.84 -11.80 10.48
CA PHE A 438 3.44 -13.12 10.67
C PHE A 438 3.01 -14.13 9.60
N VAL A 439 1.71 -14.24 9.32
CA VAL A 439 1.18 -15.13 8.27
C VAL A 439 1.69 -14.74 6.88
N ASN A 440 1.81 -13.45 6.59
CA ASN A 440 2.42 -12.98 5.35
C ASN A 440 3.89 -13.38 5.25
N GLY A 441 4.66 -13.34 6.35
CA GLY A 441 6.05 -13.78 6.32
C GLY A 441 6.15 -15.29 6.05
N ILE A 442 5.23 -16.08 6.61
CA ILE A 442 5.08 -17.50 6.24
C ILE A 442 4.73 -17.65 4.75
N ALA A 443 3.83 -16.81 4.22
CA ALA A 443 3.43 -16.85 2.82
C ALA A 443 4.64 -16.68 1.88
N ILE A 444 5.50 -15.68 2.15
CA ILE A 444 6.76 -15.49 1.43
C ILE A 444 7.68 -16.70 1.62
N ALA A 445 7.88 -17.15 2.86
CA ALA A 445 8.78 -18.28 3.13
C ALA A 445 8.38 -19.52 2.32
N VAL A 446 7.08 -19.86 2.27
CA VAL A 446 6.55 -20.95 1.45
C VAL A 446 6.84 -20.72 -0.03
N ALA A 447 6.48 -19.54 -0.56
CA ALA A 447 6.65 -19.24 -1.98
C ALA A 447 8.12 -19.27 -2.40
N MET A 448 9.00 -18.70 -1.60
CA MET A 448 10.45 -18.64 -1.87
C MET A 448 11.13 -20.00 -1.68
N ALA A 449 10.70 -20.82 -0.73
CA ALA A 449 11.18 -22.20 -0.58
C ALA A 449 10.77 -23.09 -1.77
N LEU A 450 9.57 -22.88 -2.33
CA LEU A 450 9.16 -23.53 -3.58
C LEU A 450 10.01 -23.03 -4.76
N LEU A 451 10.23 -21.71 -4.83
CA LEU A 451 11.01 -21.07 -5.89
C LEU A 451 12.47 -21.53 -5.91
N ALA A 452 13.10 -21.59 -4.74
CA ALA A 452 14.50 -21.97 -4.57
C ALA A 452 14.82 -23.35 -5.13
N SER A 453 13.86 -24.28 -5.07
CA SER A 453 13.99 -25.64 -5.60
C SER A 453 13.71 -25.79 -7.10
N ARG A 454 13.25 -24.73 -7.77
CA ARG A 454 12.68 -24.79 -9.13
C ARG A 454 13.29 -23.80 -10.12
N ILE A 455 14.15 -22.89 -9.65
CA ILE A 455 14.89 -21.95 -10.52
C ILE A 455 16.36 -22.32 -10.53
N LYS A 456 16.95 -22.34 -11.75
CA LYS A 456 18.37 -22.60 -12.00
C LYS A 456 19.26 -21.66 -11.18
N ASN A 457 20.40 -22.17 -10.71
CA ASN A 457 21.43 -21.31 -10.10
C ASN A 457 22.13 -20.51 -11.21
N GLU A 458 22.31 -19.21 -10.99
CA GLU A 458 23.19 -18.42 -11.83
C GLU A 458 24.65 -18.83 -11.56
N ASN A 459 25.35 -19.32 -12.60
CA ASN A 459 26.78 -19.61 -12.51
C ASN A 459 27.55 -18.29 -12.36
N VAL A 460 28.20 -18.11 -11.21
CA VAL A 460 29.14 -17.03 -10.92
C VAL A 460 30.45 -17.33 -11.66
N ASN A 461 30.52 -17.15 -12.99
CA ASN A 461 31.76 -17.37 -13.76
C ASN A 461 32.14 -16.20 -14.69
N SER A 462 33.38 -15.73 -14.49
CA SER A 462 34.38 -15.00 -15.31
C SER A 462 34.02 -13.83 -16.26
N ASN A 463 32.84 -13.75 -16.89
CA ASN A 463 32.43 -12.54 -17.63
C ASN A 463 31.85 -11.45 -16.70
N GLU A 464 31.91 -11.69 -15.38
CA GLU A 464 31.34 -10.86 -14.33
C GLU A 464 32.00 -9.50 -14.16
N ASN A 465 33.30 -9.33 -14.42
CA ASN A 465 34.01 -8.09 -14.06
C ASN A 465 33.44 -6.82 -14.71
N LYS A 466 33.00 -6.90 -15.98
CA LYS A 466 32.41 -5.75 -16.70
C LYS A 466 30.99 -5.42 -16.21
N ILE A 467 30.18 -6.44 -15.91
CA ILE A 467 28.79 -6.32 -15.40
C ILE A 467 28.78 -5.91 -13.91
N VAL A 468 29.74 -6.41 -13.12
CA VAL A 468 29.95 -6.07 -11.71
C VAL A 468 30.31 -4.59 -11.54
N LEU A 469 31.12 -4.03 -12.44
CA LEU A 469 31.44 -2.60 -12.45
C LEU A 469 30.23 -1.74 -12.80
N SER A 470 29.41 -2.12 -13.80
CA SER A 470 28.22 -1.35 -14.18
C SER A 470 27.08 -1.37 -13.14
N GLY A 471 27.04 -2.37 -12.27
CA GLY A 471 25.98 -2.54 -11.26
C GLY A 471 26.23 -1.84 -9.91
N ARG A 472 27.45 -1.37 -9.60
CA ARG A 472 27.81 -0.86 -8.26
C ARG A 472 26.90 0.26 -7.77
N TRP A 473 26.59 1.21 -8.65
CA TRP A 473 25.73 2.35 -8.32
C TRP A 473 24.29 1.91 -7.99
N THR A 474 23.75 0.89 -8.67
CA THR A 474 22.40 0.38 -8.37
C THR A 474 22.35 -0.32 -7.02
N ARG A 475 23.43 -1.00 -6.61
CA ARG A 475 23.53 -1.58 -5.26
C ARG A 475 23.54 -0.49 -4.21
N ALA A 476 24.37 0.53 -4.42
CA ALA A 476 24.44 1.69 -3.54
C ALA A 476 23.09 2.38 -3.44
N LEU A 477 22.42 2.65 -4.57
CA LEU A 477 21.10 3.26 -4.58
C LEU A 477 20.08 2.41 -3.84
N ALA A 478 20.01 1.10 -4.11
CA ALA A 478 19.08 0.21 -3.43
C ALA A 478 19.30 0.21 -1.91
N THR A 479 20.55 0.12 -1.45
CA THR A 479 20.88 0.18 -0.02
C THR A 479 20.53 1.53 0.60
N LEU A 480 20.89 2.65 -0.04
CA LEU A 480 20.60 4.00 0.46
C LEU A 480 19.10 4.30 0.49
N SER A 481 18.36 3.89 -0.55
CA SER A 481 16.90 4.04 -0.59
C SER A 481 16.22 3.31 0.56
N ILE A 482 16.73 2.16 0.99
CA ILE A 482 16.14 1.39 2.09
C ILE A 482 16.60 1.88 3.46
N LEU A 483 17.89 2.18 3.65
CA LEU A 483 18.40 2.59 4.95
C LEU A 483 18.04 4.03 5.32
N PHE A 484 17.91 4.93 4.33
CA PHE A 484 17.65 6.35 4.59
C PHE A 484 16.34 6.83 3.98
N GLY A 485 16.01 6.43 2.74
CA GLY A 485 14.75 6.85 2.13
C GLY A 485 13.52 6.27 2.84
N LEU A 486 13.47 4.94 2.95
CA LEU A 486 12.36 4.23 3.57
C LEU A 486 12.22 4.56 5.06
N THR A 487 13.33 4.68 5.79
CA THR A 487 13.31 5.08 7.20
C THR A 487 12.84 6.53 7.35
N TYR A 488 13.32 7.46 6.51
CA TYR A 488 12.85 8.85 6.51
C TYR A 488 11.33 8.96 6.37
N PHE A 489 10.76 8.35 5.32
CA PHE A 489 9.32 8.45 5.03
C PHE A 489 8.42 7.86 6.13
N ASN A 490 8.97 7.00 7.00
CA ASN A 490 8.27 6.56 8.18
C ASN A 490 8.53 7.49 9.36
N ILE A 491 9.80 7.73 9.71
CA ILE A 491 10.19 8.38 10.98
C ILE A 491 9.85 9.88 10.99
N VAL A 492 9.82 10.56 9.84
CA VAL A 492 9.43 11.98 9.79
C VAL A 492 8.03 12.21 10.36
N LYS A 493 7.13 11.21 10.29
CA LYS A 493 5.78 11.25 10.87
C LYS A 493 5.80 11.33 12.40
N ASN A 494 6.93 11.04 13.05
CA ASN A 494 7.05 11.23 14.50
C ASN A 494 7.10 12.71 14.86
N VAL A 495 7.61 13.58 13.97
CA VAL A 495 7.65 15.02 14.20
C VAL A 495 6.24 15.58 14.41
N GLU A 496 5.26 15.11 13.63
CA GLU A 496 3.85 15.46 13.81
C GLU A 496 3.29 14.97 15.16
N GLU A 497 3.57 13.71 15.53
CA GLU A 497 3.14 13.14 16.81
C GLU A 497 3.74 13.91 18.00
N TRP A 498 5.04 14.21 17.93
CA TRP A 498 5.75 14.99 18.93
C TRP A 498 5.17 16.40 19.04
N SER A 499 4.90 17.06 17.90
CA SER A 499 4.28 18.39 17.85
C SER A 499 2.88 18.42 18.48
N ASN A 500 2.16 17.29 18.44
CA ASN A 500 0.82 17.18 19.01
C ASN A 500 0.81 16.82 20.50
N GLN A 501 1.77 16.01 20.97
CA GLN A 501 1.77 15.45 22.33
C GLN A 501 2.78 16.09 23.30
N LEU A 502 3.87 16.67 22.79
CA LEU A 502 4.78 17.49 23.60
C LEU A 502 4.24 18.92 23.71
N ASP A 503 4.99 19.81 24.38
CA ASP A 503 4.59 21.22 24.60
C ASP A 503 4.26 21.94 23.27
N PRO A 504 2.98 22.11 22.89
CA PRO A 504 2.63 22.60 21.56
C PRO A 504 3.10 24.03 21.33
N ALA A 505 3.33 24.81 22.39
CA ALA A 505 3.81 26.19 22.29
C ALA A 505 5.24 26.28 21.75
N VAL A 506 6.03 25.21 21.88
CA VAL A 506 7.40 25.14 21.34
C VAL A 506 7.40 24.67 19.87
N TRP A 507 6.42 23.85 19.49
CA TRP A 507 6.39 23.20 18.18
C TRP A 507 5.50 23.92 17.16
N LYS A 508 4.59 24.77 17.62
CA LYS A 508 3.61 25.47 16.79
C LYS A 508 3.55 26.95 17.15
N GLU A 509 3.36 27.78 16.14
CA GLU A 509 3.18 29.23 16.28
C GLU A 509 1.83 29.63 15.68
N LYS A 510 1.18 30.62 16.28
CA LYS A 510 -0.09 31.17 15.82
C LYS A 510 0.17 32.46 15.07
N ILE A 511 -0.19 32.49 13.79
CA ILE A 511 -0.09 33.68 12.93
C ILE A 511 -1.48 34.18 12.55
N MET A 512 -1.64 35.50 12.59
CA MET A 512 -2.82 36.20 12.07
C MET A 512 -2.69 36.34 10.56
N GLN A 513 -3.65 35.82 9.81
CA GLN A 513 -3.74 36.01 8.37
C GLN A 513 -4.27 37.42 8.04
N PRO A 514 -4.01 37.93 6.81
CA PRO A 514 -4.50 39.23 6.36
C PRO A 514 -6.03 39.38 6.38
N ASP A 515 -6.77 38.27 6.36
CA ASP A 515 -8.24 38.22 6.43
C ASP A 515 -8.79 38.23 7.86
N GLY A 516 -7.92 38.32 8.87
CA GLY A 516 -8.29 38.32 10.28
C GLY A 516 -8.40 36.93 10.91
N THR A 517 -8.14 35.85 10.16
CA THR A 517 -8.20 34.48 10.68
C THR A 517 -6.90 34.07 11.37
N GLU A 518 -7.01 33.35 12.49
CA GLU A 518 -5.85 32.80 13.20
C GLU A 518 -5.51 31.42 12.63
N THR A 519 -4.27 31.23 12.18
CA THR A 519 -3.78 29.93 11.71
C THR A 519 -2.55 29.47 12.47
N THR A 520 -2.52 28.18 12.77
CA THR A 520 -1.41 27.54 13.47
C THR A 520 -0.46 26.95 12.44
N ILE A 521 0.78 27.41 12.45
CA ILE A 521 1.87 26.93 11.59
C ILE A 521 2.95 26.24 12.44
N PRO A 522 3.82 25.40 11.85
CA PRO A 522 5.00 24.91 12.55
C PRO A 522 5.89 26.07 13.00
N ALA A 523 6.34 26.04 14.26
CA ALA A 523 7.25 27.02 14.81
C ALA A 523 8.58 27.06 14.01
N GLN A 524 9.26 28.20 14.00
CA GLN A 524 10.60 28.32 13.41
C GLN A 524 11.67 28.25 14.52
N TRP A 525 12.65 27.37 14.36
CA TRP A 525 13.77 27.23 15.29
C TRP A 525 15.06 27.70 14.64
N ASP A 526 15.74 28.64 15.30
CA ASP A 526 17.00 29.19 14.84
C ASP A 526 18.12 28.15 14.81
N LEU A 527 19.02 28.27 13.84
CA LEU A 527 20.31 27.59 13.86
C LEU A 527 21.04 27.98 15.16
N PRO A 528 21.48 27.00 15.98
CA PRO A 528 22.11 27.30 17.25
C PRO A 528 23.24 28.33 17.12
N TYR A 529 23.18 29.36 17.96
CA TYR A 529 24.08 30.53 18.00
C TYR A 529 23.98 31.47 16.78
N LEU A 530 24.12 30.95 15.56
CA LEU A 530 24.24 31.75 14.34
C LEU A 530 22.92 32.41 13.92
N GLY A 531 21.78 31.75 14.09
CA GLY A 531 20.47 32.32 13.74
C GLY A 531 20.02 33.44 14.69
N ARG A 532 20.73 33.65 15.80
CA ARG A 532 20.47 34.73 16.76
C ARG A 532 21.43 35.92 16.62
N LEU A 533 22.32 35.89 15.64
CA LEU A 533 23.21 37.01 15.38
C LEU A 533 22.41 38.16 14.75
N PRO A 534 22.63 39.42 15.20
CA PRO A 534 21.97 40.57 14.60
C PRO A 534 22.19 40.62 13.09
N GLY A 535 21.10 40.65 12.31
CA GLY A 535 21.12 40.72 10.85
C GLY A 535 21.16 39.38 10.11
N LEU A 536 21.02 38.24 10.81
CA LEU A 536 20.95 36.89 10.22
C LEU A 536 19.60 36.20 10.47
N ASP A 537 18.50 36.90 10.18
CA ASP A 537 17.14 36.46 10.51
C ASP A 537 16.60 35.31 9.63
N PHE A 538 17.38 34.82 8.67
CA PHE A 538 16.96 33.77 7.71
C PHE A 538 17.46 32.35 8.06
N LEU A 539 18.30 32.21 9.10
CA LEU A 539 18.88 30.92 9.50
C LEU A 539 17.98 30.19 10.50
N HIS A 540 16.75 29.91 10.11
CA HIS A 540 15.78 29.14 10.89
C HIS A 540 15.10 28.08 10.03
N LEU A 541 14.65 27.00 10.66
CA LEU A 541 13.85 25.95 10.01
C LEU A 541 12.75 25.47 10.94
N SER A 542 11.69 24.91 10.36
CA SER A 542 10.68 24.18 11.15
C SER A 542 11.27 22.92 11.79
N PRO A 543 10.64 22.34 12.83
CA PRO A 543 11.05 21.07 13.41
C PRO A 543 11.24 19.96 12.35
N GLU A 544 10.30 19.88 11.39
CA GLU A 544 10.39 18.95 10.26
C GLU A 544 11.55 19.30 9.32
N GLY A 545 11.82 20.59 9.10
CA GLY A 545 12.95 21.07 8.31
C GLY A 545 14.30 20.66 8.92
N TRP A 546 14.48 20.82 10.24
CA TRP A 546 15.67 20.35 10.97
C TRP A 546 15.83 18.83 10.91
N PHE A 547 14.72 18.10 11.08
CA PHE A 547 14.70 16.64 10.96
C PHE A 547 15.13 16.20 9.55
N THR A 548 14.58 16.84 8.51
CA THR A 548 14.89 16.56 7.11
C THR A 548 16.34 16.90 6.76
N LEU A 549 16.86 18.03 7.25
CA LEU A 549 18.26 18.41 7.07
C LEU A 549 19.21 17.36 7.65
N THR A 550 18.90 16.85 8.85
CA THR A 550 19.67 15.78 9.49
C THR A 550 19.76 14.54 8.59
N TRP A 551 18.64 14.13 7.99
CA TRP A 551 18.61 13.00 7.06
C TRP A 551 19.39 13.27 5.78
N ILE A 552 19.32 14.47 5.22
CA ILE A 552 20.10 14.86 4.05
C ILE A 552 21.61 14.75 4.34
N LEU A 553 22.05 15.26 5.49
CA LEU A 553 23.45 15.18 5.91
C LEU A 553 23.92 13.73 6.09
N LEU A 554 23.08 12.87 6.68
CA LEU A 554 23.35 11.43 6.82
C LEU A 554 23.48 10.73 5.47
N VAL A 555 22.60 11.05 4.51
CA VAL A 555 22.68 10.50 3.14
C VAL A 555 23.97 10.93 2.46
N ILE A 556 24.34 12.22 2.54
CA ILE A 556 25.58 12.75 1.96
C ILE A 556 26.80 12.03 2.56
N ALA A 557 26.86 11.91 3.90
CA ALA A 557 27.93 11.19 4.58
C ALA A 557 28.02 9.72 4.11
N MET A 558 26.89 9.03 4.02
CA MET A 558 26.87 7.63 3.58
C MET A 558 27.28 7.47 2.11
N VAL A 559 26.92 8.41 1.22
CA VAL A 559 27.39 8.42 -0.17
C VAL A 559 28.91 8.49 -0.24
N PHE A 560 29.54 9.33 0.60
CA PHE A 560 31.00 9.39 0.70
C PHE A 560 31.60 8.09 1.24
N ILE A 561 31.00 7.50 2.28
CA ILE A 561 31.45 6.22 2.85
C ILE A 561 31.34 5.08 1.85
N VAL A 562 30.23 4.95 1.12
CA VAL A 562 30.03 3.92 0.09
C VAL A 562 31.00 4.11 -1.08
N ARG A 563 31.22 5.36 -1.52
CA ARG A 563 32.22 5.69 -2.53
C ARG A 563 33.63 5.30 -2.08
N LYS A 564 33.98 5.55 -0.83
CA LYS A 564 35.25 5.10 -0.23
C LYS A 564 35.31 3.58 -0.19
N HIS A 565 34.28 2.90 0.31
CA HIS A 565 34.22 1.44 0.42
C HIS A 565 34.44 0.73 -0.92
N PHE A 566 33.91 1.27 -2.03
CA PHE A 566 34.14 0.71 -3.37
C PHE A 566 35.57 0.87 -3.91
N ARG A 567 36.38 1.74 -3.31
CA ARG A 567 37.81 1.94 -3.63
C ARG A 567 38.70 1.21 -2.64
N THR A 568 38.39 1.35 -1.35
CA THR A 568 39.11 0.79 -0.22
C THR A 568 38.08 0.30 0.80
N PRO A 569 37.95 -1.03 0.99
CA PRO A 569 36.94 -1.59 1.88
C PRO A 569 37.02 -0.98 3.29
N VAL A 570 35.89 -0.46 3.76
CA VAL A 570 35.71 0.00 5.15
C VAL A 570 35.54 -1.22 6.06
N ALA A 571 36.31 -1.28 7.15
CA ALA A 571 36.37 -2.44 8.06
C ALA A 571 35.01 -2.87 8.65
N LEU A 572 34.13 -1.91 8.95
CA LEU A 572 32.79 -2.19 9.50
C LEU A 572 31.86 -2.90 8.51
N ILE A 573 32.10 -2.77 7.20
CA ILE A 573 31.26 -3.38 6.17
C ILE A 573 31.82 -4.76 5.84
N PRO A 574 31.10 -5.86 6.13
CA PRO A 574 31.61 -7.21 5.92
C PRO A 574 31.96 -7.48 4.45
N SER A 575 33.00 -8.28 4.21
CA SER A 575 33.40 -8.69 2.86
C SER A 575 32.39 -9.65 2.23
N GLY A 576 31.85 -10.60 3.00
CA GLY A 576 30.87 -11.59 2.59
C GLY A 576 29.44 -11.02 2.43
N ASP A 577 28.70 -11.53 1.45
CA ASP A 577 27.34 -11.07 1.16
C ASP A 577 26.33 -11.44 2.26
N THR A 578 26.57 -12.56 2.97
CA THR A 578 25.83 -12.92 4.20
C THR A 578 25.95 -11.81 5.23
N GLY A 579 27.18 -11.38 5.53
CA GLY A 579 27.46 -10.34 6.52
C GLY A 579 26.88 -8.98 6.11
N LYS A 580 26.94 -8.61 4.83
CA LYS A 580 26.28 -7.39 4.33
C LYS A 580 24.76 -7.45 4.54
N GLY A 581 24.14 -8.59 4.25
CA GLY A 581 22.71 -8.81 4.47
C GLY A 581 22.32 -8.72 5.94
N GLN A 582 23.09 -9.35 6.84
CA GLN A 582 22.90 -9.26 8.29
C GLN A 582 23.02 -7.81 8.79
N LEU A 583 24.05 -7.08 8.33
CA LEU A 583 24.24 -5.68 8.71
C LEU A 583 23.06 -4.80 8.27
N ILE A 584 22.61 -4.92 7.01
CA ILE A 584 21.45 -4.17 6.50
C ILE A 584 20.18 -4.52 7.29
N PHE A 585 19.96 -5.80 7.57
CA PHE A 585 18.82 -6.27 8.36
C PHE A 585 18.81 -5.64 9.76
N LEU A 586 19.93 -5.68 10.48
CA LEU A 586 20.04 -5.19 11.85
C LEU A 586 19.89 -3.67 11.92
N LEU A 587 20.53 -2.93 11.01
CA LEU A 587 20.38 -1.48 10.94
C LEU A 587 18.92 -1.10 10.70
N LEU A 588 18.28 -1.72 9.70
CA LEU A 588 16.89 -1.42 9.36
C LEU A 588 15.93 -1.78 10.49
N LEU A 589 16.11 -2.95 11.12
CA LEU A 589 15.30 -3.44 12.23
C LEU A 589 15.34 -2.47 13.42
N TRP A 590 16.54 -2.10 13.88
CA TRP A 590 16.70 -1.31 15.09
C TRP A 590 16.38 0.17 14.89
N ILE A 591 16.72 0.76 13.73
CA ILE A 591 16.29 2.14 13.41
C ILE A 591 14.78 2.26 13.52
N MET A 592 14.04 1.33 12.92
CA MET A 592 12.57 1.38 12.91
C MET A 592 11.95 0.99 14.26
N THR A 593 12.52 0.01 14.96
CA THR A 593 12.04 -0.38 16.30
C THR A 593 12.18 0.76 17.30
N ILE A 594 13.34 1.44 17.30
CA ILE A 594 13.58 2.59 18.17
C ILE A 594 12.65 3.75 17.78
N ALA A 595 12.54 4.07 16.50
CA ALA A 595 11.66 5.16 16.07
C ALA A 595 10.17 4.89 16.37
N ASN A 596 9.73 3.63 16.29
CA ASN A 596 8.37 3.25 16.69
C ASN A 596 8.14 3.48 18.18
N PHE A 597 9.13 3.15 19.01
CA PHE A 597 9.07 3.41 20.43
C PHE A 597 9.09 4.90 20.77
N GLU A 598 9.98 5.69 20.13
CA GLU A 598 10.03 7.14 20.30
C GLU A 598 8.71 7.83 19.93
N ARG A 599 8.00 7.30 18.93
CA ARG A 599 6.64 7.74 18.60
C ARG A 599 5.66 7.49 19.76
N ALA A 600 5.71 6.30 20.36
CA ALA A 600 4.81 5.93 21.43
C ALA A 600 5.18 6.55 22.80
N LEU A 601 6.45 6.91 23.00
CA LEU A 601 7.00 7.37 24.26
C LEU A 601 6.35 8.68 24.75
N VAL A 602 6.07 9.61 23.83
CA VAL A 602 5.48 10.92 24.16
C VAL A 602 4.03 10.85 24.64
N GLY A 603 3.37 9.69 24.44
CA GLY A 603 1.96 9.44 24.75
C GLY A 603 1.72 8.04 25.32
N TRP A 604 2.62 7.57 26.18
CA TRP A 604 2.62 6.17 26.62
C TRP A 604 1.35 5.75 27.37
N HIS A 605 0.84 4.55 27.09
CA HIS A 605 -0.31 3.95 27.78
C HIS A 605 -0.13 2.43 27.96
N PRO A 606 -0.53 1.80 29.08
CA PRO A 606 -0.32 0.36 29.31
C PRO A 606 -0.89 -0.55 28.21
N ALA A 607 -2.01 -0.18 27.57
CA ALA A 607 -2.58 -0.91 26.43
C ALA A 607 -1.64 -1.01 25.20
N ARG A 608 -0.58 -0.18 25.14
CA ARG A 608 0.47 -0.23 24.13
C ARG A 608 1.49 -1.34 24.37
N MET A 609 1.53 -1.99 25.55
CA MET A 609 2.47 -3.08 25.84
C MET A 609 2.44 -4.20 24.79
N LEU A 610 1.24 -4.59 24.34
CA LEU A 610 1.09 -5.60 23.28
C LEU A 610 1.71 -5.15 21.95
N THR A 611 1.72 -3.85 21.67
CA THR A 611 2.31 -3.31 20.44
C THR A 611 3.81 -3.12 20.63
N GLU A 612 4.22 -2.31 21.60
CA GLU A 612 5.60 -1.83 21.71
C GLU A 612 6.54 -2.89 22.30
N TRP A 613 6.18 -3.50 23.43
CA TRP A 613 7.05 -4.48 24.10
C TRP A 613 7.19 -5.75 23.28
N VAL A 614 6.10 -6.24 22.67
CA VAL A 614 6.15 -7.43 21.80
C VAL A 614 7.00 -7.18 20.57
N ILE A 615 6.94 -5.99 19.96
CA ILE A 615 7.81 -5.61 18.85
C ILE A 615 9.29 -5.65 19.29
N PHE A 616 9.63 -5.13 20.47
CA PHE A 616 10.99 -5.21 21.02
C PHE A 616 11.47 -6.66 21.24
N VAL A 617 10.65 -7.49 21.89
CA VAL A 617 11.00 -8.90 22.12
C VAL A 617 11.21 -9.62 20.79
N ASN A 618 10.33 -9.39 19.82
CA ASN A 618 10.46 -9.94 18.49
C ASN A 618 11.73 -9.43 17.79
N ALA A 619 12.11 -8.16 17.95
CA ALA A 619 13.35 -7.61 17.38
C ALA A 619 14.61 -8.23 18.01
N ILE A 620 14.60 -8.49 19.32
CA ILE A 620 15.69 -9.19 20.03
C ILE A 620 15.83 -10.62 19.49
N LEU A 621 14.71 -11.36 19.37
CA LEU A 621 14.70 -12.71 18.80
C LEU A 621 15.17 -12.71 17.35
N ALA A 622 14.69 -11.76 16.53
CA ALA A 622 15.10 -11.62 15.14
C ALA A 622 16.61 -11.35 15.01
N THR A 623 17.17 -10.53 15.91
CA THR A 623 18.61 -10.24 15.99
C THR A 623 19.41 -11.51 16.24
N ALA A 624 19.03 -12.32 17.23
CA ALA A 624 19.71 -13.59 17.49
C ALA A 624 19.61 -14.56 16.29
N LEU A 625 18.42 -14.72 15.73
CA LEU A 625 18.17 -15.66 14.64
C LEU A 625 18.88 -15.26 13.34
N ILE A 626 18.91 -13.98 12.97
CA ILE A 626 19.59 -13.53 11.75
C ILE A 626 21.11 -13.69 11.84
N LEU A 627 21.68 -13.64 13.04
CA LEU A 627 23.11 -13.82 13.28
C LEU A 627 23.52 -15.30 13.32
N ILE A 628 22.67 -16.18 13.85
CA ILE A 628 23.02 -17.58 14.14
C ILE A 628 22.62 -18.54 13.01
N LEU A 629 21.47 -18.32 12.36
CA LEU A 629 20.92 -19.29 11.40
C LEU A 629 21.60 -19.36 10.03
N PRO A 630 22.21 -18.29 9.46
CA PRO A 630 22.80 -18.37 8.12
C PRO A 630 23.96 -19.38 8.07
N SER A 631 23.98 -20.22 7.04
CA SER A 631 25.05 -21.19 6.79
C SER A 631 25.71 -20.97 5.44
N GLU A 632 27.03 -21.00 5.38
CA GLU A 632 27.82 -20.84 4.14
C GLU A 632 28.06 -22.15 3.39
N ASN A 633 27.90 -23.30 4.06
CA ASN A 633 28.28 -24.62 3.55
C ASN A 633 27.07 -25.45 3.10
N VAL A 634 26.37 -25.01 2.05
CA VAL A 634 25.24 -25.77 1.49
C VAL A 634 25.45 -25.99 0.00
N SER A 635 25.60 -27.26 -0.39
CA SER A 635 25.75 -27.65 -1.80
C SER A 635 24.48 -27.30 -2.60
N PRO A 636 24.63 -26.79 -3.84
CA PRO A 636 23.50 -26.47 -4.68
C PRO A 636 22.69 -27.73 -5.02
N VAL A 637 21.39 -27.69 -4.78
CA VAL A 637 20.48 -28.80 -5.06
C VAL A 637 20.21 -28.90 -6.57
N PRO A 638 20.14 -30.11 -7.15
CA PRO A 638 19.70 -30.30 -8.53
C PRO A 638 18.30 -29.71 -8.75
N VAL A 639 18.18 -28.89 -9.80
CA VAL A 639 16.95 -28.18 -10.17
C VAL A 639 16.19 -29.01 -11.21
N VAL A 640 14.91 -29.26 -10.97
CA VAL A 640 13.99 -29.79 -11.98
C VAL A 640 13.17 -28.61 -12.51
N GLU A 641 13.30 -28.32 -13.80
CA GLU A 641 12.48 -27.31 -14.47
C GLU A 641 11.06 -27.87 -14.65
N GLU A 642 10.09 -27.28 -13.94
CA GLU A 642 8.68 -27.70 -14.01
C GLU A 642 7.86 -26.85 -14.98
N ASN A 643 6.87 -27.47 -15.61
CA ASN A 643 5.87 -26.75 -16.40
C ASN A 643 4.88 -26.01 -15.47
N TYR A 644 5.04 -24.70 -15.34
CA TYR A 644 4.24 -23.85 -14.45
C TYR A 644 2.77 -23.64 -14.87
N LYS A 645 2.39 -23.91 -16.13
CA LYS A 645 1.03 -23.62 -16.64
C LYS A 645 -0.07 -24.44 -15.96
N PRO A 646 -0.03 -25.79 -15.92
CA PRO A 646 -1.03 -26.58 -15.21
C PRO A 646 -1.04 -26.28 -13.71
N LEU A 647 0.14 -25.98 -13.14
CA LEU A 647 0.28 -25.66 -11.72
C LEU A 647 -0.40 -24.35 -11.35
N LEU A 648 -0.23 -23.30 -12.15
CA LEU A 648 -0.85 -21.99 -11.90
C LEU A 648 -2.38 -22.09 -11.93
N ARG A 649 -2.95 -22.76 -12.94
CA ARG A 649 -4.41 -22.97 -13.04
C ARG A 649 -4.95 -23.72 -11.82
N LYS A 650 -4.29 -24.80 -11.42
CA LYS A 650 -4.66 -25.56 -10.21
C LYS A 650 -4.65 -24.68 -8.97
N ARG A 651 -3.66 -23.78 -8.85
CA ARG A 651 -3.47 -22.93 -7.68
C ARG A 651 -4.47 -21.78 -7.62
N LEU A 652 -4.86 -21.22 -8.76
CA LEU A 652 -6.00 -20.31 -8.85
C LEU A 652 -7.31 -21.02 -8.44
N GLY A 653 -7.51 -22.27 -8.86
CA GLY A 653 -8.66 -23.08 -8.41
C GLY A 653 -8.66 -23.28 -6.89
N ILE A 654 -7.51 -23.61 -6.30
CA ILE A 654 -7.34 -23.71 -4.83
C ILE A 654 -7.66 -22.38 -4.16
N MET A 655 -7.18 -21.26 -4.69
CA MET A 655 -7.47 -19.94 -4.14
C MET A 655 -8.97 -19.66 -4.10
N VAL A 656 -9.71 -19.87 -5.20
CA VAL A 656 -11.17 -19.68 -5.23
C VAL A 656 -11.86 -20.61 -4.22
N ALA A 657 -11.49 -21.89 -4.21
CA ALA A 657 -12.07 -22.86 -3.28
C ALA A 657 -11.82 -22.48 -1.81
N SER A 658 -10.59 -22.07 -1.48
CA SER A 658 -10.22 -21.60 -0.14
C SER A 658 -11.02 -20.38 0.30
N MET A 659 -11.23 -19.40 -0.58
CA MET A 659 -12.05 -18.23 -0.29
C MET A 659 -13.51 -18.59 0.00
N LEU A 660 -14.12 -19.44 -0.84
CA LEU A 660 -15.51 -19.86 -0.68
C LEU A 660 -15.71 -20.68 0.60
N ILE A 661 -14.85 -21.68 0.84
CA ILE A 661 -14.91 -22.53 2.02
C ILE A 661 -14.71 -21.70 3.29
N ALA A 662 -13.68 -20.84 3.34
CA ALA A 662 -13.43 -19.99 4.50
C ALA A 662 -14.58 -19.02 4.76
N GLY A 663 -15.15 -18.41 3.70
CA GLY A 663 -16.30 -17.51 3.82
C GLY A 663 -17.53 -18.20 4.40
N THR A 664 -17.86 -19.40 3.92
CA THR A 664 -18.97 -20.20 4.46
C THR A 664 -18.74 -20.59 5.93
N LEU A 665 -17.54 -21.07 6.26
CA LEU A 665 -17.22 -21.45 7.64
C LEU A 665 -17.23 -20.26 8.60
N PHE A 666 -16.71 -19.10 8.16
CA PHE A 666 -16.79 -17.85 8.92
C PHE A 666 -18.26 -17.49 9.18
N THR A 667 -19.11 -17.45 8.15
CA THR A 667 -20.52 -17.08 8.32
C THR A 667 -21.22 -18.03 9.29
N PHE A 668 -21.02 -19.34 9.16
CA PHE A 668 -21.64 -20.33 10.04
C PHE A 668 -21.20 -20.15 11.51
N THR A 669 -19.90 -20.13 11.75
CA THR A 669 -19.35 -20.03 13.12
C THR A 669 -19.66 -18.70 13.78
N ASN A 670 -19.56 -17.59 13.05
CA ASN A 670 -19.86 -16.27 13.57
C ASN A 670 -21.34 -16.17 13.99
N ARG A 671 -22.25 -16.75 13.19
CA ARG A 671 -23.68 -16.84 13.52
C ARG A 671 -23.94 -17.70 14.75
N TRP A 672 -23.25 -18.84 14.85
CA TRP A 672 -23.39 -19.74 15.98
C TRP A 672 -22.94 -19.12 17.31
N ILE A 673 -21.82 -18.38 17.30
CA ILE A 673 -21.26 -17.72 18.48
C ILE A 673 -22.09 -16.50 18.89
N TYR A 674 -22.35 -15.58 17.96
CA TYR A 674 -22.93 -14.28 18.27
C TYR A 674 -24.46 -14.25 18.31
N ARG A 675 -25.14 -15.23 17.69
CA ARG A 675 -26.60 -15.37 17.66
C ARG A 675 -27.33 -14.07 17.28
N TYR A 676 -26.82 -13.37 16.26
CA TYR A 676 -27.37 -12.10 15.83
C TYR A 676 -28.88 -12.18 15.54
N PRO A 677 -29.66 -11.16 15.94
CA PRO A 677 -31.09 -11.10 15.69
C PRO A 677 -31.39 -10.82 14.19
N LYS A 678 -32.67 -10.73 13.85
CA LYS A 678 -33.09 -10.32 12.49
C LYS A 678 -32.65 -8.89 12.20
N TYR A 679 -32.49 -8.53 10.93
CA TYR A 679 -31.97 -7.22 10.52
C TYR A 679 -32.70 -6.03 11.20
N ASN A 680 -34.03 -6.05 11.22
CA ASN A 680 -34.85 -4.97 11.79
C ASN A 680 -34.71 -4.82 13.31
N GLN A 681 -34.05 -5.75 13.98
CA GLN A 681 -33.77 -5.75 15.42
C GLN A 681 -32.31 -5.42 15.72
N LEU A 682 -31.48 -5.19 14.70
CA LEU A 682 -30.10 -4.75 14.90
C LEU A 682 -30.11 -3.28 15.34
N ASP A 683 -29.34 -2.95 16.37
CA ASP A 683 -29.09 -1.57 16.81
C ASP A 683 -28.10 -0.87 15.87
N LEU A 684 -28.55 -0.57 14.65
CA LEU A 684 -27.71 0.05 13.60
C LEU A 684 -27.35 1.51 13.90
N LYS A 685 -27.99 2.14 14.90
CA LYS A 685 -27.69 3.50 15.35
C LYS A 685 -26.44 3.56 16.24
N ARG A 686 -25.95 2.42 16.74
CA ARG A 686 -24.73 2.37 17.54
C ARG A 686 -23.53 2.87 16.74
N LYS A 687 -22.71 3.72 17.37
CA LYS A 687 -21.65 4.55 16.76
C LYS A 687 -20.54 3.81 15.99
N ASN A 688 -20.52 2.48 15.92
CA ASN A 688 -19.47 1.67 15.29
C ASN A 688 -19.98 0.51 14.41
N ILE A 689 -21.29 0.46 14.12
CA ILE A 689 -21.85 -0.57 13.24
C ILE A 689 -21.90 -0.04 11.81
N HIS A 690 -21.32 -0.83 10.90
CA HIS A 690 -21.18 -0.52 9.49
C HIS A 690 -21.81 -1.62 8.66
N THR A 691 -22.61 -1.26 7.65
CA THR A 691 -23.24 -2.25 6.77
C THR A 691 -23.00 -1.89 5.31
N ARG A 692 -22.70 -2.91 4.49
CA ARG A 692 -22.55 -2.73 3.04
C ARG A 692 -23.90 -2.72 2.32
N PHE A 693 -24.84 -3.51 2.86
CA PHE A 693 -26.17 -3.73 2.31
C PHE A 693 -27.26 -3.49 3.36
N GLY A 694 -28.45 -3.17 2.87
CA GLY A 694 -29.64 -2.85 3.67
C GLY A 694 -30.00 -1.36 3.59
N PRO A 695 -31.17 -0.97 4.16
CA PRO A 695 -31.61 0.42 4.20
C PRO A 695 -30.59 1.40 4.80
N GLU A 696 -29.85 0.95 5.82
CA GLU A 696 -28.84 1.74 6.56
C GLU A 696 -27.40 1.48 6.08
N ALA A 697 -27.21 1.10 4.80
CA ALA A 697 -25.88 0.87 4.26
C ALA A 697 -25.03 2.14 4.28
N ASP A 698 -23.73 2.05 4.58
CA ASP A 698 -22.88 3.23 4.80
C ASP A 698 -22.80 4.15 3.58
N TRP A 699 -22.72 3.59 2.37
CA TRP A 699 -22.73 4.38 1.14
C TRP A 699 -24.03 5.18 0.95
N ARG A 700 -25.11 4.75 1.61
CA ARG A 700 -26.44 5.35 1.55
C ARG A 700 -26.65 6.36 2.67
N ALA A 701 -26.39 5.94 3.91
CA ALA A 701 -26.68 6.66 5.14
C ALA A 701 -25.53 7.56 5.63
N LYS A 702 -24.32 7.35 5.10
CA LYS A 702 -23.11 8.09 5.48
C LYS A 702 -22.20 8.36 4.26
N PRO A 703 -22.70 8.82 3.10
CA PRO A 703 -21.86 9.15 1.96
C PRO A 703 -20.91 10.31 2.28
N ASN A 704 -19.84 10.40 1.48
CA ASN A 704 -18.98 11.57 1.41
C ASN A 704 -19.69 12.67 0.62
N LEU A 705 -19.67 13.89 1.15
CA LEU A 705 -20.32 15.05 0.55
C LEU A 705 -19.27 16.07 0.10
N LYS A 706 -19.55 16.81 -0.98
CA LYS A 706 -18.64 17.82 -1.54
C LYS A 706 -18.35 18.94 -0.54
N ASN A 707 -19.39 19.42 0.13
CA ASN A 707 -19.33 20.56 1.04
C ASN A 707 -19.43 20.16 2.53
N ALA A 708 -18.95 18.98 2.90
CA ALA A 708 -18.89 18.56 4.30
C ALA A 708 -17.52 18.00 4.66
N GLU A 709 -17.27 17.86 5.97
CA GLU A 709 -16.08 17.18 6.47
C GLU A 709 -16.02 15.73 5.97
N HIS A 710 -14.80 15.33 5.60
CA HIS A 710 -14.49 13.99 5.15
C HIS A 710 -14.72 12.97 6.28
N LYS A 711 -15.41 11.86 5.97
CA LYS A 711 -15.77 10.82 6.95
C LYS A 711 -14.85 9.60 6.94
#